data_AF-A0A2E7M871-F1
#
_entry.id   AF-A0A2E7M871-F1
#
_cell.length_a   1.000
_cell.length_b   1.000
_cell.length_c   1.000
_cell.angle_alpha   90.00
_cell.angle_beta   90.00
_cell.angle_gamma   90.00
#
_symmetry.space_group_name_H-M   'P 1'
#
loop_
_entity.id
_entity.type
_entity.pdbx_description
1 polymer ?
#
loop_
_entity_poly.entity_id
_entity_poly.type
_entity_poly.pdbx_seq_one_letter_code
_entity_poly.pdbx_strand_id
1 'polypeptide(L)'
;MQAASTRRSLATLLTLALWLGIVGCYDYTGEAVPDEEEEPDDFVGDDDDVGDDDDDASDDDDDSLPPQDADTDGDTISDEDEGDEDDDADGDGVPNKEDLDSDGDGIPDAVEAGDDDNTTPPQDSDVDGTPDFLDLDSDDNGIPDEIEGTGDYDGDGIPDASDVDDDGDGISDEDEIRGYPDNPPDSDGDGTADYLDDDSDGDGVPDFYEGGQDPDEDGIPSYLDADSDGDGMTDTEEAGDDPSNPLDSDGDGYYDFEDTDSDDDGVLDADEPAAGTDPLERDSDDDGFTDGAEVAAGTDPLDAASGIDGFYAELAARVETTIEVPFTPQILQADVLFVLDTTCSMTPVLNAMASNFSQVVSGISIPDVAFGVAEFNDYVYGEMGYWTWTDGFFGTLMSPEDKPFRLTQQMTTSTTLTQTALSSVGIRNGGDLPESGMEALFQAATGKGFDQDCDDQYDNQTDVYPFVATSSGPQTDAFLGTVPGVYDSSVVGTGDIGGAGFREGSVPILVYTTDAWMRDSDLPATDFNFQNGQPPGCGDPAGSSDVVDAVLDISGKLIGIGVEGSNPDSDPVPQMNELAADTSSLADIDGDGSLEPLVFEGTGSDTVINVIAGIEALTDSGIFDISLSIDDGPFDFVTGISPSEHPAVELGTTVVFEVTLFPTVPQGSTDQVFVFPMQVIGDGVSVLAEWDLVLVVLAG
;
A
#
# COMPACT_ATOMS: atom_id res chain seq x y z
N MET A 1 53.99 -41.89 -4.00
CA MET A 1 54.85 -42.66 -4.93
C MET A 1 54.02 -43.75 -5.58
N GLN A 2 54.36 -44.18 -6.80
CA GLN A 2 53.52 -45.06 -7.62
C GLN A 2 53.52 -46.55 -7.19
N ALA A 3 52.47 -47.23 -7.65
CA ALA A 3 52.05 -48.60 -7.35
C ALA A 3 53.03 -49.73 -7.74
N ALA A 4 52.80 -50.92 -7.15
CA ALA A 4 53.21 -52.21 -7.72
C ALA A 4 52.28 -53.37 -7.31
N SER A 5 51.32 -53.69 -8.19
CA SER A 5 50.84 -55.04 -8.61
C SER A 5 51.21 -56.28 -7.76
N THR A 6 50.24 -57.21 -7.54
CA THR A 6 50.10 -58.46 -8.36
C THR A 6 48.96 -59.42 -7.94
N ARG A 7 47.95 -59.52 -8.81
CA ARG A 7 47.10 -60.68 -9.23
C ARG A 7 46.74 -61.84 -8.27
N ARG A 8 45.42 -62.05 -8.15
CA ARG A 8 44.63 -63.32 -8.27
C ARG A 8 45.21 -64.64 -7.74
N SER A 9 44.47 -65.32 -6.84
CA SER A 9 43.64 -66.50 -7.20
C SER A 9 43.21 -67.34 -6.00
N LEU A 10 41.90 -67.41 -5.72
CA LEU A 10 41.20 -68.66 -5.38
C LEU A 10 39.68 -68.46 -5.36
N ALA A 11 38.98 -69.15 -6.26
CA ALA A 11 37.53 -69.29 -6.25
C ALA A 11 37.19 -70.79 -6.18
N THR A 12 36.29 -71.19 -5.28
CA THR A 12 35.47 -72.43 -5.30
C THR A 12 34.59 -72.42 -4.04
N LEU A 13 33.29 -72.73 -4.19
CA LEU A 13 32.21 -72.57 -3.20
C LEU A 13 31.90 -71.07 -2.93
N LEU A 14 30.64 -70.65 -2.80
CA LEU A 14 29.39 -71.41 -2.66
C LEU A 14 28.41 -71.13 -3.82
N THR A 15 27.49 -72.06 -4.10
CA THR A 15 26.36 -71.89 -5.03
C THR A 15 25.04 -72.10 -4.32
N LEU A 16 23.96 -71.54 -4.86
CA LEU A 16 22.55 -71.70 -4.47
C LEU A 16 22.09 -70.89 -3.23
N ALA A 17 21.64 -69.66 -3.49
CA ALA A 17 20.25 -69.26 -3.29
C ALA A 17 19.89 -68.20 -4.35
N LEU A 18 18.60 -68.07 -4.68
CA LEU A 18 18.06 -67.04 -5.58
C LEU A 18 16.70 -66.60 -5.00
N TRP A 19 16.27 -65.38 -5.36
CA TRP A 19 14.89 -64.87 -5.34
C TRP A 19 14.28 -64.31 -4.03
N LEU A 20 13.59 -63.16 -4.23
CA LEU A 20 12.61 -62.40 -3.42
C LEU A 20 13.03 -61.74 -2.09
N GLY A 21 12.62 -60.48 -1.91
CA GLY A 21 12.55 -59.74 -0.64
C GLY A 21 12.70 -58.20 -0.79
N ILE A 22 11.58 -57.45 -0.76
CA ILE A 22 11.44 -56.05 -1.25
C ILE A 22 10.71 -55.18 -0.16
N VAL A 23 11.36 -54.90 0.98
CA VAL A 23 10.70 -54.40 2.23
C VAL A 23 10.36 -52.88 2.27
N GLY A 24 9.31 -52.44 3.00
CA GLY A 24 8.84 -51.04 3.23
C GLY A 24 7.87 -50.82 4.44
N CYS A 25 7.01 -49.76 4.47
CA CYS A 25 5.80 -49.49 5.33
C CYS A 25 4.93 -48.34 4.70
N TYR A 26 3.60 -48.16 4.93
CA TYR A 26 2.94 -46.79 5.02
C TYR A 26 1.56 -46.74 5.77
N ASP A 27 0.71 -45.70 5.54
CA ASP A 27 -0.47 -45.22 6.35
C ASP A 27 -1.35 -44.19 5.52
N TYR A 28 -2.56 -43.60 5.77
CA TYR A 28 -3.86 -43.73 6.54
C TYR A 28 -4.97 -42.84 5.85
N THR A 29 -6.30 -42.91 6.16
CA THR A 29 -7.36 -42.04 5.52
C THR A 29 -8.74 -41.90 6.29
N GLY A 30 -9.87 -41.15 6.00
CA GLY A 30 -10.45 -40.13 5.03
C GLY A 30 -11.54 -39.21 5.70
N GLU A 31 -12.51 -38.42 5.16
CA GLU A 31 -12.96 -37.73 3.89
C GLU A 31 -14.10 -36.66 4.29
N ALA A 32 -15.02 -35.93 3.57
CA ALA A 32 -15.69 -35.85 2.23
C ALA A 32 -16.49 -34.49 1.97
N VAL A 33 -17.15 -34.29 0.79
CA VAL A 33 -17.88 -33.05 0.24
C VAL A 33 -19.38 -33.32 -0.22
N PRO A 34 -20.25 -32.47 -0.92
CA PRO A 34 -20.25 -31.13 -1.61
C PRO A 34 -21.34 -30.10 -1.06
N ASP A 35 -22.02 -29.08 -1.68
CA ASP A 35 -22.46 -28.52 -3.03
C ASP A 35 -22.52 -26.91 -2.95
N GLU A 36 -22.94 -25.95 -3.84
CA GLU A 36 -23.66 -25.72 -5.17
C GLU A 36 -23.31 -24.26 -5.76
N GLU A 37 -24.01 -23.62 -6.76
CA GLU A 37 -23.55 -22.44 -7.62
C GLU A 37 -24.36 -21.04 -7.63
N GLU A 38 -24.09 -20.11 -8.59
CA GLU A 38 -24.34 -18.61 -8.76
C GLU A 38 -25.76 -18.02 -9.24
N GLU A 39 -25.92 -16.69 -9.60
CA GLU A 39 -27.18 -15.94 -10.08
C GLU A 39 -27.13 -15.27 -11.53
N PRO A 40 -27.12 -13.94 -11.92
CA PRO A 40 -27.42 -12.56 -11.37
C PRO A 40 -28.23 -11.53 -12.32
N ASP A 41 -27.97 -10.19 -12.25
CA ASP A 41 -28.16 -8.99 -13.19
C ASP A 41 -29.50 -8.18 -13.53
N ASP A 42 -29.61 -6.93 -12.97
CA ASP A 42 -29.97 -5.52 -13.42
C ASP A 42 -31.23 -4.94 -14.24
N PHE A 43 -31.58 -3.64 -13.93
CA PHE A 43 -32.01 -2.44 -14.76
C PHE A 43 -33.47 -1.77 -14.77
N VAL A 44 -33.52 -0.42 -14.58
CA VAL A 44 -34.48 0.75 -14.89
C VAL A 44 -35.94 1.04 -14.35
N GLY A 45 -36.23 2.35 -14.04
CA GLY A 45 -37.46 3.10 -14.49
C GLY A 45 -38.10 4.34 -13.74
N ASP A 46 -37.86 5.60 -14.23
CA ASP A 46 -38.69 6.87 -14.39
C ASP A 46 -39.51 7.73 -13.33
N ASP A 47 -39.49 9.09 -13.55
CA ASP A 47 -40.58 10.17 -13.58
C ASP A 47 -40.84 11.32 -12.51
N ASP A 48 -41.35 12.50 -13.01
CA ASP A 48 -41.87 13.83 -12.42
C ASP A 48 -40.82 14.82 -11.73
N ASP A 49 -40.89 16.18 -11.55
CA ASP A 49 -41.80 17.37 -11.81
C ASP A 49 -40.98 18.74 -12.01
N VAL A 50 -41.49 19.99 -11.76
CA VAL A 50 -40.97 21.35 -12.27
C VAL A 50 -41.04 22.61 -11.31
N GLY A 51 -40.28 23.74 -11.56
CA GLY A 51 -40.44 25.14 -11.01
C GLY A 51 -39.61 26.29 -11.71
N ASP A 52 -39.97 27.62 -11.62
CA ASP A 52 -39.50 28.76 -12.50
C ASP A 52 -39.71 30.27 -11.97
N ASP A 53 -39.17 31.33 -12.68
CA ASP A 53 -39.56 32.80 -12.84
C ASP A 53 -39.03 34.07 -12.01
N ASP A 54 -38.17 34.97 -12.62
CA ASP A 54 -38.18 36.45 -13.06
C ASP A 54 -38.68 37.80 -12.32
N ASP A 55 -38.44 39.01 -12.97
CA ASP A 55 -38.82 40.49 -12.80
C ASP A 55 -38.07 41.42 -11.74
N ASP A 56 -37.84 42.79 -11.73
CA ASP A 56 -37.88 44.06 -12.58
C ASP A 56 -37.09 45.30 -11.90
N ALA A 57 -36.96 46.56 -12.44
CA ALA A 57 -36.05 47.72 -11.98
C ALA A 57 -36.61 49.23 -12.01
N SER A 58 -35.84 50.35 -11.71
CA SER A 58 -35.85 51.76 -12.38
C SER A 58 -35.57 53.15 -11.63
N ASP A 59 -34.72 54.05 -12.22
CA ASP A 59 -34.75 55.54 -12.64
C ASP A 59 -34.90 56.91 -11.81
N ASP A 60 -33.94 57.88 -12.04
CA ASP A 60 -33.91 59.36 -12.47
C ASP A 60 -34.28 60.74 -11.70
N ASP A 61 -33.43 61.81 -11.95
CA ASP A 61 -33.61 63.32 -12.22
C ASP A 61 -33.44 64.54 -11.21
N ASP A 62 -32.98 65.77 -11.68
CA ASP A 62 -32.51 67.02 -10.95
C ASP A 62 -33.09 68.46 -11.34
N ASP A 63 -32.83 69.58 -10.56
CA ASP A 63 -32.75 71.05 -10.96
C ASP A 63 -32.41 72.06 -9.77
N SER A 64 -31.73 73.23 -9.96
CA SER A 64 -31.08 74.09 -8.88
C SER A 64 -31.42 75.64 -8.76
N LEU A 65 -30.72 76.45 -7.89
CA LEU A 65 -31.16 77.80 -7.37
C LEU A 65 -30.23 79.09 -7.51
N PRO A 66 -29.74 79.88 -6.50
CA PRO A 66 -29.32 81.31 -6.53
C PRO A 66 -27.77 81.57 -6.66
N PRO A 67 -27.10 82.64 -6.11
CA PRO A 67 -25.64 82.85 -6.26
C PRO A 67 -24.82 82.44 -5.02
N GLN A 68 -24.23 81.25 -5.13
CA GLN A 68 -23.47 80.47 -4.16
C GLN A 68 -22.01 80.96 -4.04
N ASP A 69 -21.79 82.24 -3.70
CA ASP A 69 -20.46 82.90 -3.74
C ASP A 69 -20.25 83.89 -2.55
N ALA A 70 -20.80 83.63 -1.37
CA ALA A 70 -20.69 84.52 -0.20
C ALA A 70 -20.20 83.76 1.03
N ASP A 71 -19.34 84.39 1.83
CA ASP A 71 -18.91 83.96 3.18
C ASP A 71 -18.92 85.20 4.09
N THR A 72 -19.08 85.01 5.40
CA THR A 72 -19.37 86.11 6.35
C THR A 72 -18.32 86.28 7.47
N ASP A 73 -17.81 85.18 7.99
CA ASP A 73 -16.79 84.98 9.04
C ASP A 73 -15.41 84.76 8.41
N GLY A 74 -15.33 83.88 7.40
CA GLY A 74 -14.17 83.62 6.55
C GLY A 74 -13.52 82.26 6.79
N ASP A 75 -14.35 81.25 7.01
CA ASP A 75 -14.05 79.82 7.21
C ASP A 75 -13.69 79.06 5.92
N THR A 76 -14.34 79.41 4.79
CA THR A 76 -14.36 78.77 3.44
C THR A 76 -15.57 77.90 3.10
N ILE A 77 -16.64 77.90 3.90
CA ILE A 77 -17.99 77.46 3.49
C ILE A 77 -18.76 78.67 2.91
N SER A 78 -20.06 78.52 2.59
CA SER A 78 -20.87 79.52 1.89
C SER A 78 -22.22 79.83 2.55
N ASP A 79 -22.56 81.13 2.58
CA ASP A 79 -23.76 81.82 3.13
C ASP A 79 -25.12 81.22 2.67
N GLU A 80 -25.09 80.27 1.73
CA GLU A 80 -26.22 79.52 1.16
C GLU A 80 -26.24 78.03 1.56
N ASP A 81 -25.08 77.42 1.78
CA ASP A 81 -24.91 76.02 2.14
C ASP A 81 -24.99 75.83 3.67
N GLU A 82 -24.59 76.85 4.45
CA GLU A 82 -24.75 76.97 5.92
C GLU A 82 -26.20 77.18 6.42
N GLY A 83 -27.21 77.23 5.53
CA GLY A 83 -28.64 77.27 5.91
C GLY A 83 -29.34 78.65 5.92
N ASP A 84 -30.41 78.79 6.74
CA ASP A 84 -31.29 79.98 6.80
C ASP A 84 -30.79 81.01 7.85
N GLU A 85 -31.13 82.31 7.74
CA GLU A 85 -30.57 83.41 8.59
C GLU A 85 -30.79 83.30 10.13
N ASP A 86 -31.42 82.25 10.65
CA ASP A 86 -31.75 82.02 12.07
C ASP A 86 -31.36 80.58 12.56
N ASP A 87 -30.63 79.78 11.77
CA ASP A 87 -30.18 78.42 12.15
C ASP A 87 -28.87 78.47 13.01
N ASP A 88 -28.73 77.55 13.97
CA ASP A 88 -27.94 77.66 15.23
C ASP A 88 -27.84 76.23 15.80
N ALA A 89 -26.77 75.48 15.45
CA ALA A 89 -26.68 74.02 15.64
C ALA A 89 -26.28 73.60 17.08
N ASP A 90 -25.11 74.03 17.60
CA ASP A 90 -24.69 73.78 18.99
C ASP A 90 -25.69 74.37 20.03
N GLY A 91 -26.21 75.58 19.73
CA GLY A 91 -27.13 76.34 20.57
C GLY A 91 -26.50 77.38 21.52
N ASP A 92 -25.26 77.87 21.29
CA ASP A 92 -24.67 79.06 21.94
C ASP A 92 -25.57 80.29 21.70
N GLY A 93 -26.08 80.41 20.46
CA GLY A 93 -26.83 81.55 19.96
C GLY A 93 -26.03 82.53 19.09
N VAL A 94 -24.95 82.04 18.47
CA VAL A 94 -24.42 82.52 17.19
C VAL A 94 -25.04 81.65 16.09
N PRO A 95 -25.51 82.20 14.96
CA PRO A 95 -25.92 81.37 13.82
C PRO A 95 -24.68 80.83 13.10
N ASN A 96 -24.71 79.59 12.60
CA ASN A 96 -23.57 78.87 12.00
C ASN A 96 -22.65 79.81 11.19
N LYS A 97 -23.24 80.51 10.21
CA LYS A 97 -22.61 81.55 9.36
C LYS A 97 -22.27 82.92 9.98
N GLU A 98 -22.03 82.97 11.27
CA GLU A 98 -21.26 84.00 11.97
C GLU A 98 -20.29 83.35 13.02
N ASP A 99 -20.15 82.02 13.04
CA ASP A 99 -19.25 81.23 13.92
C ASP A 99 -18.04 80.63 13.16
N LEU A 100 -17.38 79.60 13.70
CA LEU A 100 -16.15 78.94 13.21
C LEU A 100 -15.95 77.51 13.80
N ASP A 101 -17.02 76.89 14.28
CA ASP A 101 -17.11 75.81 15.32
C ASP A 101 -18.64 75.57 15.51
N SER A 102 -19.32 75.00 14.49
CA SER A 102 -20.78 75.18 14.26
C SER A 102 -21.70 74.19 14.99
N ASP A 103 -21.33 72.91 15.03
CA ASP A 103 -21.95 71.83 15.83
C ASP A 103 -21.49 71.86 17.31
N GLY A 104 -20.26 72.31 17.56
CA GLY A 104 -19.65 72.52 18.86
C GLY A 104 -18.77 71.38 19.41
N ASP A 105 -18.25 70.49 18.57
CA ASP A 105 -17.32 69.41 18.95
C ASP A 105 -15.95 69.96 19.46
N GLY A 106 -15.33 70.87 18.70
CA GLY A 106 -13.98 71.40 18.91
C GLY A 106 -13.03 71.37 17.69
N ILE A 107 -13.39 70.72 16.59
CA ILE A 107 -12.88 70.99 15.24
C ILE A 107 -13.48 72.35 14.77
N PRO A 108 -12.87 73.06 13.79
CA PRO A 108 -13.40 74.35 13.34
C PRO A 108 -13.69 74.39 11.83
N ASP A 109 -14.98 74.56 11.47
CA ASP A 109 -15.66 74.59 10.14
C ASP A 109 -14.78 74.68 8.87
N ALA A 110 -13.73 75.50 8.93
CA ALA A 110 -12.64 75.61 7.96
C ALA A 110 -11.73 74.36 7.80
N VAL A 111 -12.01 73.24 8.46
CA VAL A 111 -11.32 71.94 8.28
C VAL A 111 -12.28 70.98 7.55
N GLU A 112 -13.46 70.80 8.10
CA GLU A 112 -14.65 70.10 7.60
C GLU A 112 -15.15 70.67 6.25
N ALA A 113 -14.79 71.92 5.92
CA ALA A 113 -15.02 72.49 4.59
C ALA A 113 -14.40 71.67 3.44
N GLY A 114 -13.40 70.82 3.72
CA GLY A 114 -12.71 69.95 2.76
C GLY A 114 -11.79 70.67 1.76
N ASP A 115 -12.11 71.90 1.33
CA ASP A 115 -11.26 72.67 0.41
C ASP A 115 -11.28 74.22 0.57
N ASP A 116 -10.33 74.88 -0.10
CA ASP A 116 -9.94 76.31 0.01
C ASP A 116 -10.80 77.24 -0.94
N ASP A 117 -11.84 76.71 -1.61
CA ASP A 117 -12.67 77.35 -2.65
C ASP A 117 -14.18 77.19 -2.39
N ASN A 118 -14.76 78.13 -1.63
CA ASN A 118 -16.17 78.24 -1.19
C ASN A 118 -17.27 78.35 -2.28
N THR A 119 -17.07 77.67 -3.41
CA THR A 119 -18.03 77.46 -4.49
C THR A 119 -18.14 75.97 -4.89
N THR A 120 -17.42 75.08 -4.21
CA THR A 120 -17.78 73.66 -4.03
C THR A 120 -18.90 73.53 -2.98
N PRO A 121 -19.67 72.42 -2.98
CA PRO A 121 -20.43 72.03 -1.79
C PRO A 121 -19.47 71.73 -0.62
N PRO A 122 -19.92 71.80 0.64
CA PRO A 122 -19.21 71.23 1.78
C PRO A 122 -18.86 69.74 1.57
N GLN A 123 -17.96 69.24 2.41
CA GLN A 123 -17.81 67.81 2.64
C GLN A 123 -19.12 67.24 3.26
N ASP A 124 -19.34 65.95 3.06
CA ASP A 124 -20.52 65.14 3.39
C ASP A 124 -19.98 63.69 3.36
N SER A 125 -19.17 63.33 4.37
CA SER A 125 -18.26 62.16 4.32
C SER A 125 -18.98 60.81 4.38
N ASP A 126 -19.91 60.63 5.34
CA ASP A 126 -20.78 59.44 5.43
C ASP A 126 -21.82 59.36 4.28
N VAL A 127 -22.21 60.53 3.75
CA VAL A 127 -23.26 60.78 2.75
C VAL A 127 -24.71 60.53 3.24
N ASP A 128 -25.03 60.78 4.52
CA ASP A 128 -26.41 60.99 5.05
C ASP A 128 -27.07 62.21 4.37
N GLY A 129 -26.25 63.24 4.08
CA GLY A 129 -26.67 64.56 3.66
C GLY A 129 -26.72 65.58 4.81
N THR A 130 -26.01 65.30 5.90
CA THR A 130 -25.63 66.26 6.95
C THR A 130 -24.13 66.52 6.76
N PRO A 131 -23.72 67.73 6.31
CA PRO A 131 -22.32 68.05 6.13
C PRO A 131 -21.51 67.97 7.42
N ASP A 132 -20.25 67.56 7.32
CA ASP A 132 -19.31 67.31 8.41
C ASP A 132 -19.34 68.43 9.49
N PHE A 133 -19.25 69.71 9.09
CA PHE A 133 -19.32 70.91 9.96
C PHE A 133 -20.67 71.14 10.71
N LEU A 134 -21.56 70.16 10.68
CA LEU A 134 -22.89 70.16 11.30
C LEU A 134 -23.27 68.81 11.95
N ASP A 135 -22.41 67.78 11.85
CA ASP A 135 -22.60 66.52 12.57
C ASP A 135 -21.68 66.44 13.80
N LEU A 136 -21.47 65.24 14.36
CA LEU A 136 -20.67 65.00 15.57
C LEU A 136 -19.97 63.62 15.55
N ASP A 137 -19.93 62.99 14.38
CA ASP A 137 -19.65 61.57 14.07
C ASP A 137 -19.55 61.53 12.52
N SER A 138 -18.63 62.33 11.95
CA SER A 138 -18.75 62.90 10.58
C SER A 138 -18.64 61.89 9.43
N ASP A 139 -18.18 60.67 9.71
CA ASP A 139 -18.13 59.52 8.80
C ASP A 139 -19.12 58.39 9.17
N ASP A 140 -19.84 58.53 10.30
CA ASP A 140 -20.74 57.56 10.97
C ASP A 140 -20.06 56.23 11.39
N ASN A 141 -18.73 56.19 11.62
CA ASN A 141 -18.06 54.99 12.19
C ASN A 141 -18.45 54.72 13.66
N GLY A 142 -18.94 55.74 14.37
CA GLY A 142 -19.43 55.67 15.74
C GLY A 142 -18.46 56.16 16.82
N ILE A 143 -17.26 56.61 16.44
CA ILE A 143 -16.39 57.46 17.25
C ILE A 143 -16.81 58.93 17.00
N PRO A 144 -17.06 59.76 18.04
CA PRO A 144 -17.48 61.13 17.84
C PRO A 144 -16.30 62.12 17.77
N ASP A 145 -16.32 63.02 16.78
CA ASP A 145 -15.31 64.03 16.41
C ASP A 145 -14.57 64.76 17.57
N GLU A 146 -15.18 64.92 18.77
CA GLU A 146 -14.50 65.41 20.01
C GLU A 146 -13.32 64.48 20.43
N ILE A 147 -13.23 63.25 19.92
CA ILE A 147 -12.25 62.22 20.29
C ILE A 147 -11.02 62.23 19.38
N GLU A 148 -11.18 62.06 18.06
CA GLU A 148 -10.14 62.10 17.04
C GLU A 148 -9.64 63.54 16.86
N GLY A 149 -10.57 64.44 16.52
CA GLY A 149 -10.31 65.84 16.24
C GLY A 149 -9.53 66.06 14.93
N THR A 150 -8.67 67.09 14.92
CA THR A 150 -7.89 67.48 13.72
C THR A 150 -6.66 66.58 13.50
N GLY A 151 -6.92 65.33 13.16
CA GLY A 151 -5.98 64.28 12.82
C GLY A 151 -5.25 64.41 11.47
N ASP A 152 -4.61 63.31 11.07
CA ASP A 152 -3.90 62.94 9.82
C ASP A 152 -2.91 61.80 10.22
N TYR A 153 -3.39 60.62 10.69
CA TYR A 153 -2.55 59.55 11.26
C TYR A 153 -1.78 58.75 10.18
N ASP A 154 -2.45 58.14 9.20
CA ASP A 154 -1.81 57.45 8.05
C ASP A 154 -0.92 58.42 7.22
N GLY A 155 -1.42 59.64 6.99
CA GLY A 155 -0.79 60.69 6.20
C GLY A 155 -1.22 60.83 4.73
N ASP A 156 -2.39 60.30 4.32
CA ASP A 156 -3.05 60.56 3.03
C ASP A 156 -3.35 62.07 2.88
N GLY A 157 -3.96 62.65 3.91
CA GLY A 157 -4.38 64.04 4.00
C GLY A 157 -5.90 64.26 4.09
N ILE A 158 -6.69 63.22 4.33
CA ILE A 158 -7.97 63.29 5.03
C ILE A 158 -7.67 63.43 6.55
N PRO A 159 -8.44 64.18 7.34
CA PRO A 159 -8.30 64.21 8.81
C PRO A 159 -9.04 63.03 9.46
N ASP A 160 -8.47 62.48 10.54
CA ASP A 160 -9.01 61.33 11.30
C ASP A 160 -10.56 61.34 11.45
N ALA A 161 -11.15 62.42 11.99
CA ALA A 161 -12.61 62.62 12.12
C ALA A 161 -13.39 62.79 10.78
N SER A 162 -12.90 62.25 9.68
CA SER A 162 -13.52 62.24 8.35
C SER A 162 -13.01 61.08 7.46
N ASP A 163 -12.23 60.14 8.03
CA ASP A 163 -11.86 58.88 7.39
C ASP A 163 -12.41 57.69 8.19
N VAL A 164 -12.46 56.51 7.56
CA VAL A 164 -13.14 55.29 8.05
C VAL A 164 -12.17 54.13 8.33
N ASP A 165 -10.89 54.47 8.46
CA ASP A 165 -9.68 53.63 8.34
C ASP A 165 -8.51 54.51 8.83
N ASP A 166 -8.52 54.93 10.12
CA ASP A 166 -7.73 56.06 10.66
C ASP A 166 -6.21 55.94 10.41
N ASP A 167 -5.67 54.72 10.50
CA ASP A 167 -4.25 54.43 10.27
C ASP A 167 -3.91 53.80 8.91
N GLY A 168 -4.91 53.47 8.10
CA GLY A 168 -4.76 53.05 6.70
C GLY A 168 -4.35 51.59 6.51
N ASP A 169 -4.57 50.72 7.49
CA ASP A 169 -4.32 49.28 7.38
C ASP A 169 -5.38 48.55 6.51
N GLY A 170 -6.60 49.09 6.40
CA GLY A 170 -7.70 48.52 5.60
C GLY A 170 -8.71 47.64 6.36
N ILE A 171 -8.58 47.56 7.68
CA ILE A 171 -9.69 47.36 8.62
C ILE A 171 -10.42 48.72 8.74
N SER A 172 -11.49 48.81 9.52
CA SER A 172 -12.29 50.04 9.68
C SER A 172 -12.72 50.21 11.12
N ASP A 173 -12.76 51.45 11.59
CA ASP A 173 -12.91 51.78 13.02
C ASP A 173 -14.17 51.17 13.64
N GLU A 174 -15.30 51.09 12.91
CA GLU A 174 -16.55 50.46 13.40
C GLU A 174 -16.31 49.02 13.89
N ASP A 175 -15.51 48.25 13.13
CA ASP A 175 -15.22 46.84 13.42
C ASP A 175 -14.20 46.69 14.55
N GLU A 176 -13.27 47.64 14.74
CA GLU A 176 -12.20 47.60 15.76
C GLU A 176 -12.60 48.16 17.12
N ILE A 177 -13.34 49.28 17.15
CA ILE A 177 -13.93 49.79 18.40
C ILE A 177 -14.90 48.78 19.01
N ARG A 178 -15.37 47.81 18.21
CA ARG A 178 -16.20 46.66 18.62
C ARG A 178 -17.45 47.11 19.39
N GLY A 179 -17.94 48.30 19.08
CA GLY A 179 -19.06 49.00 19.72
C GLY A 179 -18.77 49.65 21.09
N TYR A 180 -17.55 50.13 21.35
CA TYR A 180 -17.12 50.74 22.62
C TYR A 180 -16.55 52.20 22.56
N PRO A 181 -17.07 53.15 21.76
CA PRO A 181 -16.46 54.50 21.60
C PRO A 181 -16.28 55.32 22.90
N ASP A 182 -17.08 55.07 23.94
CA ASP A 182 -16.94 55.64 25.30
C ASP A 182 -15.60 55.26 25.99
N ASN A 183 -14.90 54.24 25.46
CA ASN A 183 -13.59 53.69 25.84
C ASN A 183 -13.16 52.70 24.74
N PRO A 184 -12.49 53.12 23.65
CA PRO A 184 -11.96 52.21 22.64
C PRO A 184 -11.10 51.09 23.24
N PRO A 185 -10.87 49.99 22.51
CA PRO A 185 -9.86 49.00 22.84
C PRO A 185 -8.43 49.55 22.92
N ASP A 186 -7.51 48.67 23.33
CA ASP A 186 -6.12 48.89 23.75
C ASP A 186 -5.59 47.46 24.00
N SER A 187 -5.37 46.71 22.91
CA SER A 187 -5.27 45.24 22.94
C SER A 187 -3.92 44.73 23.48
N ASP A 188 -2.76 45.21 23.00
CA ASP A 188 -1.45 44.93 23.62
C ASP A 188 -1.29 45.56 25.03
N GLY A 189 -1.75 46.81 25.20
CA GLY A 189 -1.65 47.61 26.42
C GLY A 189 -0.53 48.67 26.50
N ASP A 190 0.04 49.15 25.38
CA ASP A 190 0.95 50.30 25.30
C ASP A 190 0.23 51.59 25.73
N GLY A 191 -0.97 51.78 25.18
CA GLY A 191 -1.84 52.94 25.40
C GLY A 191 -2.01 53.88 24.21
N THR A 192 -1.78 53.38 22.99
CA THR A 192 -2.59 53.70 21.79
C THR A 192 -3.99 53.07 21.95
N ALA A 193 -4.76 52.97 20.87
CA ALA A 193 -5.99 52.19 20.78
C ALA A 193 -5.97 51.51 19.42
N ASP A 194 -6.59 50.33 19.29
CA ASP A 194 -6.49 49.45 18.11
C ASP A 194 -6.61 50.22 16.78
N TYR A 195 -7.69 51.00 16.59
CA TYR A 195 -7.97 51.87 15.42
C TYR A 195 -6.95 52.99 15.10
N LEU A 196 -5.79 52.99 15.76
CA LEU A 196 -4.73 53.98 15.65
C LEU A 196 -3.33 53.34 15.86
N ASP A 197 -3.18 52.02 15.71
CA ASP A 197 -1.92 51.30 15.97
C ASP A 197 -1.70 50.18 14.94
N ASP A 198 -0.73 50.38 14.03
CA ASP A 198 -0.38 49.47 12.94
C ASP A 198 0.27 48.10 13.37
N ASP A 199 -0.06 47.61 14.58
CA ASP A 199 0.44 46.43 15.34
C ASP A 199 -0.45 46.21 16.62
N SER A 200 -1.78 46.02 16.47
CA SER A 200 -2.79 46.08 17.58
C SER A 200 -2.58 45.05 18.71
N ASP A 201 -2.12 43.85 18.35
CA ASP A 201 -1.80 42.76 19.27
C ASP A 201 -0.45 42.97 20.00
N GLY A 202 0.51 43.60 19.32
CA GLY A 202 1.86 43.87 19.82
C GLY A 202 2.89 42.74 19.61
N ASP A 203 2.58 41.76 18.77
CA ASP A 203 3.48 40.74 18.22
C ASP A 203 4.63 41.38 17.41
N GLY A 204 4.28 42.15 16.37
CA GLY A 204 5.21 42.74 15.40
C GLY A 204 5.03 42.30 13.94
N VAL A 205 4.05 41.46 13.61
CA VAL A 205 3.35 41.51 12.31
C VAL A 205 2.43 42.76 12.30
N PRO A 206 2.23 43.44 11.16
CA PRO A 206 1.29 44.57 11.06
C PRO A 206 -0.10 44.15 10.57
N ASP A 207 -1.14 44.67 11.24
CA ASP A 207 -2.57 44.40 11.04
C ASP A 207 -3.01 44.36 9.56
N PHE A 208 -2.47 45.25 8.71
CA PHE A 208 -2.64 45.26 7.23
C PHE A 208 -2.44 43.89 6.54
N TYR A 209 -1.60 43.03 7.12
CA TYR A 209 -1.29 41.70 6.61
C TYR A 209 -2.14 40.58 7.23
N GLU A 210 -2.57 40.73 8.48
CA GLU A 210 -3.42 39.77 9.21
C GLU A 210 -4.91 39.99 8.90
N GLY A 211 -5.36 41.23 9.07
CA GLY A 211 -6.74 41.65 8.84
C GLY A 211 -7.79 40.93 9.70
N GLY A 212 -9.06 41.19 9.36
CA GLY A 212 -10.22 40.63 10.05
C GLY A 212 -10.59 39.17 9.68
N GLN A 213 -9.63 38.28 9.42
CA GLN A 213 -9.92 36.83 9.30
C GLN A 213 -9.99 36.15 10.68
N ASP A 214 -10.38 34.87 10.73
CA ASP A 214 -10.56 34.04 11.94
C ASP A 214 -10.25 32.57 11.54
N PRO A 215 -8.96 32.21 11.32
CA PRO A 215 -8.59 30.91 10.74
C PRO A 215 -8.92 29.69 11.61
N ASP A 216 -8.70 29.76 12.94
CA ASP A 216 -8.90 28.63 13.87
C ASP A 216 -10.36 28.41 14.35
N GLU A 217 -11.25 29.37 14.11
CA GLU A 217 -12.64 29.48 14.63
C GLU A 217 -12.79 29.67 16.17
N ASP A 218 -11.81 30.21 16.93
CA ASP A 218 -12.00 30.66 18.34
C ASP A 218 -12.98 31.85 18.40
N GLY A 219 -12.86 32.78 17.45
CA GLY A 219 -13.61 34.03 17.40
C GLY A 219 -12.87 35.25 17.96
N ILE A 220 -11.54 35.23 17.91
CA ILE A 220 -10.67 36.41 17.92
C ILE A 220 -10.15 36.57 16.47
N PRO A 221 -10.22 37.76 15.85
CA PRO A 221 -9.65 37.95 14.51
C PRO A 221 -8.12 38.00 14.52
N SER A 222 -7.46 37.67 13.40
CA SER A 222 -6.00 37.57 13.29
C SER A 222 -5.23 38.79 13.81
N TYR A 223 -5.61 40.02 13.42
CA TYR A 223 -5.02 41.29 13.92
C TYR A 223 -5.10 41.50 15.47
N LEU A 224 -5.64 40.54 16.21
CA LEU A 224 -5.84 40.56 17.65
C LEU A 224 -5.40 39.25 18.35
N ASP A 225 -4.72 38.31 17.66
CA ASP A 225 -4.21 37.06 18.25
C ASP A 225 -2.88 36.57 17.62
N ALA A 226 -1.76 36.73 18.33
CA ALA A 226 -0.42 36.23 17.97
C ALA A 226 -0.23 34.69 17.95
N ASP A 227 -1.24 33.94 17.49
CA ASP A 227 -1.29 32.48 17.30
C ASP A 227 -2.44 32.21 16.28
N SER A 228 -2.45 32.96 15.15
CA SER A 228 -3.63 33.16 14.25
C SER A 228 -4.30 31.89 13.73
N ASP A 229 -3.53 30.84 13.46
CA ASP A 229 -4.02 29.54 12.97
C ASP A 229 -4.32 28.53 14.09
N GLY A 230 -3.89 28.84 15.33
CA GLY A 230 -4.03 28.02 16.52
C GLY A 230 -3.10 26.80 16.62
N ASP A 231 -2.03 26.72 15.81
CA ASP A 231 -1.01 25.66 15.85
C ASP A 231 -0.27 25.61 17.19
N GLY A 232 0.11 26.79 17.71
CA GLY A 232 0.97 26.97 18.88
C GLY A 232 2.45 27.26 18.58
N MET A 233 2.76 27.62 17.33
CA MET A 233 3.86 28.52 16.96
C MET A 233 3.46 29.98 17.34
N THR A 234 3.75 31.03 16.55
CA THR A 234 3.28 32.44 16.78
C THR A 234 3.61 33.30 15.56
N ASP A 235 2.72 34.19 15.14
CA ASP A 235 2.81 35.00 13.91
C ASP A 235 4.19 35.67 13.67
N THR A 236 4.87 36.22 14.69
CA THR A 236 6.27 36.72 14.62
C THR A 236 7.30 35.66 14.17
N GLU A 237 7.18 34.41 14.61
CA GLU A 237 8.14 33.33 14.28
C GLU A 237 7.94 32.82 12.83
N GLU A 238 6.70 32.76 12.32
CA GLU A 238 6.33 32.41 10.94
C GLU A 238 6.60 33.56 9.94
N ALA A 239 6.14 34.79 10.20
CA ALA A 239 6.38 35.96 9.34
C ALA A 239 7.87 36.31 9.16
N GLY A 240 8.74 35.80 10.03
CA GLY A 240 10.16 35.58 9.77
C GLY A 240 11.09 36.79 9.96
N ASP A 241 12.13 36.87 9.12
CA ASP A 241 13.28 37.80 9.33
C ASP A 241 12.95 39.28 8.94
N ASP A 242 11.75 39.56 8.39
CA ASP A 242 11.25 40.89 7.98
C ASP A 242 9.70 40.96 7.90
N PRO A 243 8.94 41.04 9.02
CA PRO A 243 7.46 41.05 9.02
C PRO A 243 6.77 42.15 8.19
N SER A 244 7.51 43.16 7.71
CA SER A 244 6.99 44.13 6.72
C SER A 244 6.87 43.55 5.28
N ASN A 245 7.20 42.27 5.13
CA ASN A 245 6.97 41.38 3.99
C ASN A 245 6.91 39.96 4.58
N PRO A 246 5.76 39.50 5.13
CA PRO A 246 5.63 38.16 5.69
C PRO A 246 5.89 37.07 4.63
N LEU A 247 5.98 35.82 5.10
CA LEU A 247 6.22 34.65 4.27
C LEU A 247 4.91 34.03 3.77
N ASP A 248 5.03 33.40 2.60
CA ASP A 248 4.02 32.77 1.74
C ASP A 248 4.83 31.65 1.07
N SER A 249 4.99 30.54 1.80
CA SER A 249 6.07 29.56 1.58
C SER A 249 5.73 28.51 0.52
N ASP A 250 4.48 28.03 0.46
CA ASP A 250 4.00 27.18 -0.64
C ASP A 250 3.67 27.96 -1.93
N GLY A 251 3.06 29.15 -1.80
CA GLY A 251 2.61 30.01 -2.90
C GLY A 251 1.10 30.01 -3.20
N ASP A 252 0.24 29.53 -2.30
CA ASP A 252 -1.23 29.53 -2.39
C ASP A 252 -1.81 30.97 -2.35
N GLY A 253 -1.36 31.78 -1.37
CA GLY A 253 -1.78 33.16 -1.17
C GLY A 253 -2.43 33.52 0.18
N TYR A 254 -2.53 32.61 1.14
CA TYR A 254 -2.47 32.93 2.57
C TYR A 254 -1.02 33.23 3.00
N TYR A 255 -0.83 33.74 4.22
CA TYR A 255 0.51 33.84 4.83
C TYR A 255 0.82 32.66 5.76
N ASP A 256 2.10 32.39 6.00
CA ASP A 256 2.55 31.24 6.81
C ASP A 256 1.94 31.25 8.24
N PHE A 257 1.62 32.44 8.81
CA PHE A 257 0.95 32.56 10.11
C PHE A 257 -0.59 32.33 10.05
N GLU A 258 -1.18 32.18 8.86
CA GLU A 258 -2.59 31.83 8.66
C GLU A 258 -2.81 30.34 8.33
N ASP A 259 -1.75 29.53 8.07
CA ASP A 259 -1.90 28.12 7.66
C ASP A 259 -0.99 27.11 8.40
N THR A 260 -1.64 26.10 8.97
CA THR A 260 -1.13 25.02 9.83
C THR A 260 -0.12 24.04 9.21
N ASP A 261 0.37 24.28 7.99
CA ASP A 261 1.21 23.39 7.17
C ASP A 261 1.97 24.29 6.16
N SER A 262 2.80 25.22 6.67
CA SER A 262 3.26 26.45 5.98
C SER A 262 3.89 26.27 4.59
N ASP A 263 4.52 25.12 4.31
CA ASP A 263 5.10 24.79 3.00
C ASP A 263 4.34 23.69 2.23
N ASP A 264 3.18 23.29 2.76
CA ASP A 264 2.19 22.36 2.22
C ASP A 264 2.78 20.96 1.98
N ASP A 265 3.59 20.49 2.94
CA ASP A 265 4.32 19.22 2.91
C ASP A 265 3.45 17.99 3.27
N GLY A 266 2.51 18.20 4.19
CA GLY A 266 1.76 17.14 4.88
C GLY A 266 2.27 16.80 6.29
N VAL A 267 3.13 17.64 6.89
CA VAL A 267 3.46 17.64 8.32
C VAL A 267 3.25 19.03 8.89
N LEU A 268 2.19 19.17 9.69
CA LEU A 268 1.85 20.41 10.39
C LEU A 268 3.02 20.95 11.23
N ASP A 269 3.19 22.27 11.22
CA ASP A 269 4.26 23.03 11.86
C ASP A 269 4.49 22.63 13.34
N ALA A 270 3.45 22.42 14.16
CA ALA A 270 3.59 21.98 15.55
C ALA A 270 4.21 20.58 15.74
N ASP A 271 4.07 19.66 14.78
CA ASP A 271 4.60 18.28 14.86
C ASP A 271 6.01 18.18 14.25
N GLU A 272 6.40 19.09 13.36
CA GLU A 272 7.72 19.15 12.71
C GLU A 272 8.92 19.29 13.65
N PRO A 273 8.94 20.16 14.70
CA PRO A 273 9.99 20.18 15.72
C PRO A 273 10.19 18.85 16.46
N ALA A 274 9.28 17.87 16.29
CA ALA A 274 9.45 16.49 16.74
C ALA A 274 10.02 15.55 15.67
N ALA A 275 9.82 15.83 14.37
CA ALA A 275 10.50 15.19 13.25
C ALA A 275 11.97 15.66 13.15
N GLY A 276 12.17 16.98 13.13
CA GLY A 276 13.47 17.67 13.08
C GLY A 276 13.75 18.41 11.76
N THR A 277 12.69 18.66 10.99
CA THR A 277 12.56 19.37 9.71
C THR A 277 12.42 20.89 9.96
N ASP A 278 11.99 21.69 8.96
CA ASP A 278 12.01 23.17 8.97
C ASP A 278 10.75 23.66 8.18
N PRO A 279 9.74 24.34 8.78
CA PRO A 279 8.39 24.53 8.19
C PRO A 279 8.28 25.37 6.90
N LEU A 280 9.43 25.76 6.36
CA LEU A 280 9.58 26.70 5.26
C LEU A 280 10.42 26.05 4.12
N GLU A 281 10.62 24.73 4.16
CA GLU A 281 11.45 23.93 3.25
C GLU A 281 10.95 22.46 3.12
N ARG A 282 9.81 22.27 2.42
CA ARG A 282 9.05 21.07 1.93
C ARG A 282 9.83 19.85 1.38
N ASP A 283 11.15 19.81 1.53
CA ASP A 283 12.12 18.76 1.19
C ASP A 283 13.41 19.11 1.95
N SER A 284 13.47 18.76 3.25
CA SER A 284 14.51 19.22 4.19
C SER A 284 15.95 18.84 3.81
N ASP A 285 16.18 18.03 2.77
CA ASP A 285 17.53 17.61 2.37
C ASP A 285 17.92 17.58 0.87
N ASP A 286 17.12 18.21 -0.01
CA ASP A 286 17.33 18.32 -1.48
C ASP A 286 17.24 16.93 -2.23
N ASP A 287 16.49 15.93 -1.73
CA ASP A 287 16.39 14.58 -2.34
C ASP A 287 15.32 14.50 -3.46
N GLY A 288 14.16 15.12 -3.24
CA GLY A 288 13.01 15.14 -4.16
C GLY A 288 11.78 14.35 -3.70
N PHE A 289 11.59 14.21 -2.39
CA PHE A 289 10.34 13.76 -1.73
C PHE A 289 9.97 14.82 -0.69
N THR A 290 8.68 14.97 -0.38
CA THR A 290 8.27 15.80 0.77
C THR A 290 8.55 15.05 2.07
N ASP A 291 8.84 15.78 3.13
CA ASP A 291 9.11 15.25 4.46
C ASP A 291 7.89 14.51 5.01
N GLY A 292 6.67 14.95 4.71
CA GLY A 292 5.41 14.26 5.02
C GLY A 292 5.25 12.96 4.25
N ALA A 293 5.70 12.91 2.99
CA ALA A 293 5.78 11.67 2.23
C ALA A 293 6.81 10.69 2.83
N GLU A 294 7.96 11.19 3.30
CA GLU A 294 9.00 10.41 4.00
C GLU A 294 8.51 9.91 5.38
N VAL A 295 7.91 10.77 6.19
CA VAL A 295 7.35 10.46 7.52
C VAL A 295 6.23 9.42 7.41
N ALA A 296 5.37 9.52 6.39
CA ALA A 296 4.33 8.54 6.12
C ALA A 296 4.90 7.20 5.61
N ALA A 297 5.96 7.22 4.79
CA ALA A 297 6.69 6.03 4.36
C ALA A 297 7.53 5.38 5.49
N GLY A 298 7.86 6.15 6.53
CA GLY A 298 8.70 5.74 7.65
C GLY A 298 10.20 5.76 7.33
N THR A 299 10.62 6.66 6.44
CA THR A 299 12.02 6.97 6.10
C THR A 299 12.58 8.05 7.04
N ASP A 300 13.53 8.88 6.62
CA ASP A 300 14.31 9.78 7.51
C ASP A 300 14.63 11.07 6.71
N PRO A 301 13.78 12.12 6.77
CA PRO A 301 13.81 13.32 5.89
C PRO A 301 15.04 14.24 6.10
N LEU A 302 16.11 13.71 6.69
CA LEU A 302 17.33 14.42 7.07
C LEU A 302 18.61 13.62 6.66
N ASP A 303 18.49 12.59 5.81
CA ASP A 303 19.57 11.89 5.13
C ASP A 303 19.17 11.47 3.69
N ALA A 304 19.44 12.34 2.69
CA ALA A 304 19.36 12.26 1.20
C ALA A 304 19.98 11.02 0.51
N ALA A 305 19.76 9.89 1.12
CA ALA A 305 20.13 8.52 0.83
C ALA A 305 19.11 7.53 1.43
N SER A 306 18.03 8.04 2.05
CA SER A 306 16.98 7.30 2.75
C SER A 306 15.62 7.34 2.04
N GLY A 307 15.51 8.05 0.91
CA GLY A 307 14.27 8.28 0.15
C GLY A 307 13.41 7.03 -0.13
N ILE A 308 12.10 7.27 -0.27
CA ILE A 308 11.00 6.30 -0.36
C ILE A 308 11.30 5.06 -1.23
N ASP A 309 11.39 3.90 -0.57
CA ASP A 309 11.75 2.59 -1.16
C ASP A 309 10.52 1.95 -1.87
N GLY A 310 9.95 2.64 -2.87
CA GLY A 310 8.71 2.25 -3.52
C GLY A 310 8.35 3.10 -4.74
N PHE A 311 7.11 3.61 -4.79
CA PHE A 311 6.62 4.55 -5.80
C PHE A 311 6.02 5.79 -5.15
N TYR A 312 6.34 6.95 -5.71
CA TYR A 312 5.90 8.26 -5.24
C TYR A 312 5.27 9.05 -6.40
N ALA A 313 4.19 9.80 -6.14
CA ALA A 313 3.63 10.77 -7.09
C ALA A 313 2.73 11.83 -6.40
N GLU A 314 2.98 13.10 -6.70
CA GLU A 314 2.04 14.20 -6.47
C GLU A 314 0.84 14.14 -7.44
N LEU A 315 -0.36 14.43 -6.94
CA LEU A 315 -1.63 14.35 -7.67
C LEU A 315 -2.54 15.54 -7.33
N ALA A 316 -2.84 16.40 -8.29
CA ALA A 316 -3.89 17.41 -8.09
C ALA A 316 -5.25 16.76 -7.75
N ALA A 317 -5.93 17.27 -6.72
CA ALA A 317 -7.18 16.70 -6.24
C ALA A 317 -8.24 16.60 -7.35
N ARG A 318 -8.96 15.46 -7.40
CA ARG A 318 -10.01 15.18 -8.39
C ARG A 318 -9.58 15.23 -9.87
N VAL A 319 -8.27 15.11 -10.16
CA VAL A 319 -7.74 14.99 -11.53
C VAL A 319 -7.45 13.52 -11.86
N GLU A 320 -7.77 13.10 -13.09
CA GLU A 320 -7.39 11.78 -13.63
C GLU A 320 -5.92 11.83 -14.08
N THR A 321 -5.05 11.14 -13.34
CA THR A 321 -3.61 11.05 -13.59
C THR A 321 -3.24 9.62 -13.98
N THR A 322 -2.10 9.40 -14.65
CA THR A 322 -1.60 8.06 -14.94
C THR A 322 -0.09 8.01 -14.76
N ILE A 323 0.37 7.08 -13.92
CA ILE A 323 1.79 6.86 -13.60
C ILE A 323 2.32 5.58 -14.27
N GLU A 324 3.61 5.55 -14.61
CA GLU A 324 4.31 4.35 -15.06
C GLU A 324 4.98 3.66 -13.85
N VAL A 325 4.65 2.39 -13.61
CA VAL A 325 5.17 1.55 -12.51
C VAL A 325 6.10 0.46 -13.09
N PRO A 326 7.38 0.77 -13.35
CA PRO A 326 8.40 -0.19 -13.81
C PRO A 326 8.97 -1.05 -12.67
N PHE A 327 8.80 -2.37 -12.73
CA PHE A 327 9.37 -3.31 -11.76
C PHE A 327 10.13 -4.44 -12.46
N THR A 328 10.99 -5.13 -11.71
CA THR A 328 11.70 -6.33 -12.17
C THR A 328 11.44 -7.48 -11.19
N PRO A 329 10.68 -8.52 -11.56
CA PRO A 329 10.22 -9.54 -10.62
C PRO A 329 11.36 -10.48 -10.20
N GLN A 330 11.26 -10.96 -8.97
CA GLN A 330 12.23 -11.85 -8.31
C GLN A 330 11.51 -12.76 -7.29
N ILE A 331 12.04 -13.95 -6.98
CA ILE A 331 11.40 -14.82 -5.98
C ILE A 331 11.82 -14.39 -4.57
N LEU A 332 10.91 -13.73 -3.84
CA LEU A 332 11.13 -13.32 -2.44
C LEU A 332 10.94 -14.49 -1.46
N GLN A 333 9.90 -15.30 -1.69
CA GLN A 333 9.53 -16.43 -0.84
C GLN A 333 9.22 -17.68 -1.66
N ALA A 334 9.68 -18.85 -1.20
CA ALA A 334 9.40 -20.13 -1.86
C ALA A 334 9.28 -21.30 -0.86
N ASP A 335 8.50 -22.31 -1.23
CA ASP A 335 8.23 -23.47 -0.40
C ASP A 335 8.60 -24.77 -1.13
N VAL A 336 9.73 -25.37 -0.72
CA VAL A 336 10.39 -26.47 -1.44
C VAL A 336 10.00 -27.81 -0.85
N LEU A 337 9.18 -28.58 -1.57
CA LEU A 337 8.81 -29.95 -1.21
C LEU A 337 9.73 -30.96 -1.90
N PHE A 338 10.50 -31.73 -1.12
CA PHE A 338 11.21 -32.89 -1.65
C PHE A 338 10.26 -34.09 -1.75
N VAL A 339 9.91 -34.50 -2.97
CA VAL A 339 9.07 -35.69 -3.27
C VAL A 339 9.99 -36.85 -3.68
N LEU A 340 10.37 -37.68 -2.71
CA LEU A 340 11.45 -38.65 -2.88
C LEU A 340 10.95 -40.07 -3.16
N ASP A 341 11.36 -40.63 -4.29
CA ASP A 341 11.28 -42.08 -4.51
C ASP A 341 12.14 -42.79 -3.45
N THR A 342 11.52 -43.71 -2.72
CA THR A 342 12.17 -44.47 -1.65
C THR A 342 12.46 -45.92 -1.98
N THR A 343 12.30 -46.33 -3.24
CA THR A 343 12.59 -47.68 -3.71
C THR A 343 14.08 -48.03 -3.53
N CYS A 344 14.42 -49.31 -3.59
CA CYS A 344 15.74 -49.78 -3.12
C CYS A 344 16.92 -49.23 -3.96
N SER A 345 16.69 -48.90 -5.22
CA SER A 345 17.66 -48.24 -6.12
C SER A 345 18.05 -46.85 -5.62
N MET A 346 17.10 -46.09 -5.08
CA MET A 346 17.28 -44.72 -4.60
C MET A 346 18.13 -44.58 -3.33
N THR A 347 18.55 -45.69 -2.72
CA THR A 347 19.46 -45.74 -1.57
C THR A 347 20.60 -44.68 -1.60
N PRO A 348 21.36 -44.46 -2.70
CA PRO A 348 22.43 -43.45 -2.72
C PRO A 348 21.90 -42.02 -2.59
N VAL A 349 20.79 -41.74 -3.26
CA VAL A 349 20.12 -40.42 -3.35
C VAL A 349 19.60 -39.99 -1.98
N LEU A 350 18.84 -40.87 -1.31
CA LEU A 350 18.32 -40.63 0.04
C LEU A 350 19.45 -40.32 1.03
N ASN A 351 20.54 -41.10 0.96
CA ASN A 351 21.73 -40.87 1.79
C ASN A 351 22.43 -39.54 1.44
N ALA A 352 22.42 -39.09 0.18
CA ALA A 352 23.01 -37.83 -0.24
C ALA A 352 22.18 -36.62 0.25
N MET A 353 20.86 -36.63 0.06
CA MET A 353 19.96 -35.59 0.58
C MET A 353 20.07 -35.50 2.10
N ALA A 354 19.92 -36.62 2.81
CA ALA A 354 20.02 -36.67 4.27
C ALA A 354 21.40 -36.23 4.81
N SER A 355 22.49 -36.46 4.07
CA SER A 355 23.84 -36.09 4.52
C SER A 355 24.26 -34.65 4.18
N ASN A 356 23.57 -33.98 3.25
CA ASN A 356 24.04 -32.73 2.64
C ASN A 356 22.95 -31.64 2.49
N PHE A 357 21.74 -31.82 3.04
CA PHE A 357 20.67 -30.81 2.99
C PHE A 357 21.12 -29.39 3.40
N SER A 358 22.06 -29.26 4.34
CA SER A 358 22.64 -27.97 4.71
C SER A 358 23.36 -27.22 3.57
N GLN A 359 23.70 -27.91 2.46
CA GLN A 359 24.24 -27.29 1.25
C GLN A 359 23.14 -26.66 0.39
N VAL A 360 21.92 -27.22 0.42
CA VAL A 360 20.74 -26.66 -0.25
C VAL A 360 20.36 -25.34 0.43
N VAL A 361 20.22 -25.37 1.76
CA VAL A 361 19.95 -24.19 2.61
C VAL A 361 21.02 -23.08 2.45
N SER A 362 22.25 -23.41 2.07
CA SER A 362 23.33 -22.44 1.87
C SER A 362 23.67 -22.19 0.40
N GLY A 363 22.87 -22.72 -0.52
CA GLY A 363 23.14 -22.72 -1.96
C GLY A 363 22.01 -22.14 -2.80
N ILE A 364 20.84 -21.91 -2.18
CA ILE A 364 19.72 -21.16 -2.76
C ILE A 364 19.91 -19.66 -2.44
N SER A 365 19.54 -18.78 -3.36
CA SER A 365 19.59 -17.31 -3.22
C SER A 365 18.31 -16.67 -2.70
N ILE A 366 17.15 -17.33 -2.86
CA ILE A 366 15.83 -16.90 -2.39
C ILE A 366 15.86 -16.51 -0.90
N PRO A 367 15.37 -15.31 -0.50
CA PRO A 367 15.44 -14.82 0.89
C PRO A 367 14.75 -15.69 1.94
N ASP A 368 13.51 -16.13 1.69
CA ASP A 368 12.69 -16.87 2.67
C ASP A 368 12.19 -18.21 2.14
N VAL A 369 12.86 -19.30 2.54
CA VAL A 369 12.56 -20.66 2.07
C VAL A 369 12.10 -21.58 3.20
N ALA A 370 10.87 -22.11 3.06
CA ALA A 370 10.39 -23.24 3.85
C ALA A 370 10.64 -24.56 3.09
N PHE A 371 10.74 -25.67 3.84
CA PHE A 371 11.02 -26.98 3.25
C PHE A 371 10.14 -28.08 3.82
N GLY A 372 9.51 -28.86 2.94
CA GLY A 372 8.74 -30.07 3.25
C GLY A 372 9.46 -31.35 2.80
N VAL A 373 8.98 -32.51 3.25
CA VAL A 373 9.48 -33.82 2.84
C VAL A 373 8.33 -34.80 2.64
N ALA A 374 8.26 -35.41 1.46
CA ALA A 374 7.36 -36.50 1.14
C ALA A 374 8.14 -37.68 0.54
N GLU A 375 7.54 -38.87 0.54
CA GLU A 375 8.14 -40.05 -0.09
C GLU A 375 7.10 -40.91 -0.82
N PHE A 376 7.53 -41.61 -1.86
CA PHE A 376 6.70 -42.52 -2.64
C PHE A 376 7.40 -43.85 -2.96
N ASN A 377 6.60 -44.81 -3.41
CA ASN A 377 7.03 -46.12 -3.89
C ASN A 377 6.11 -46.59 -5.03
N ASP A 378 5.12 -47.40 -4.68
CA ASP A 378 4.27 -48.14 -5.59
C ASP A 378 2.94 -48.45 -4.88
N TYR A 379 1.96 -48.97 -5.62
CA TYR A 379 0.63 -49.29 -5.09
C TYR A 379 0.64 -50.55 -4.21
N VAL A 380 -0.27 -50.65 -3.23
CA VAL A 380 -0.34 -51.75 -2.24
C VAL A 380 -0.75 -53.10 -2.86
N TYR A 381 -1.37 -53.06 -4.04
CA TYR A 381 -2.06 -54.20 -4.67
C TYR A 381 -1.26 -54.90 -5.79
N GLY A 382 -1.84 -55.96 -6.37
CA GLY A 382 -1.33 -56.61 -7.58
C GLY A 382 0.01 -57.34 -7.42
N GLU A 383 0.91 -57.14 -8.40
CA GLU A 383 2.34 -57.50 -8.30
C GLU A 383 3.21 -56.29 -7.92
N MET A 384 2.56 -55.13 -7.69
CA MET A 384 3.13 -53.80 -7.41
C MET A 384 3.52 -53.69 -5.93
N GLY A 385 2.60 -54.04 -5.03
CA GLY A 385 2.81 -53.91 -3.59
C GLY A 385 3.53 -55.10 -2.96
N TYR A 386 4.60 -54.84 -2.23
CA TYR A 386 5.24 -55.80 -1.34
C TYR A 386 4.67 -55.76 0.08
N TRP A 387 4.91 -56.85 0.81
CA TRP A 387 4.39 -57.13 2.14
C TRP A 387 5.40 -57.96 2.98
N THR A 388 5.84 -57.49 4.16
CA THR A 388 6.61 -58.35 5.09
C THR A 388 5.74 -59.27 5.95
N TRP A 389 6.39 -60.34 6.38
CA TRP A 389 6.03 -61.10 7.56
C TRP A 389 6.71 -60.46 8.79
N THR A 390 5.97 -59.63 9.53
CA THR A 390 6.51 -58.85 10.67
C THR A 390 7.00 -59.71 11.83
N ASP A 391 6.61 -61.00 11.91
CA ASP A 391 7.26 -61.99 12.76
C ASP A 391 7.65 -63.30 12.04
N GLY A 392 8.90 -63.75 12.28
CA GLY A 392 9.49 -64.90 11.60
C GLY A 392 8.95 -66.28 12.02
N PHE A 393 7.77 -66.36 12.64
CA PHE A 393 7.22 -67.64 13.13
C PHE A 393 5.69 -67.67 13.30
N PHE A 394 4.98 -68.07 12.23
CA PHE A 394 3.52 -68.26 12.16
C PHE A 394 2.66 -66.98 12.04
N GLY A 395 3.19 -65.94 11.39
CA GLY A 395 2.49 -65.21 10.33
C GLY A 395 1.02 -64.89 10.60
N THR A 396 0.79 -63.94 11.50
CA THR A 396 -0.53 -63.35 11.74
C THR A 396 -0.47 -61.82 11.83
N LEU A 397 0.33 -61.20 10.97
CA LEU A 397 0.07 -59.90 10.33
C LEU A 397 0.95 -59.84 9.07
N MET A 398 0.43 -59.24 8.01
CA MET A 398 1.24 -58.74 6.89
C MET A 398 1.13 -57.22 6.96
N SER A 399 2.23 -56.51 7.14
CA SER A 399 2.21 -55.08 6.89
C SER A 399 2.26 -54.91 5.38
N PRO A 400 1.42 -54.04 4.79
CA PRO A 400 1.72 -53.46 3.49
C PRO A 400 2.88 -52.48 3.67
N GLU A 401 3.63 -52.31 2.59
CA GLU A 401 4.98 -51.78 2.67
C GLU A 401 5.30 -50.69 1.64
N ASP A 402 4.68 -50.77 0.48
CA ASP A 402 4.79 -49.77 -0.56
C ASP A 402 3.45 -48.99 -0.59
N LYS A 403 3.51 -47.66 -0.78
CA LYS A 403 2.34 -46.82 -1.04
C LYS A 403 2.67 -45.73 -2.03
N PRO A 404 1.67 -45.20 -2.76
CA PRO A 404 1.90 -44.25 -3.82
C PRO A 404 2.30 -42.87 -3.30
N PHE A 405 1.87 -42.50 -2.09
CA PHE A 405 2.30 -41.29 -1.39
C PHE A 405 2.07 -41.41 0.13
N ARG A 406 2.84 -40.65 0.90
CA ARG A 406 2.46 -39.96 2.14
C ARG A 406 3.46 -38.81 2.36
N LEU A 407 3.03 -37.83 3.15
CA LEU A 407 3.85 -36.72 3.62
C LEU A 407 4.67 -37.22 4.83
N THR A 408 5.98 -36.95 4.86
CA THR A 408 6.84 -37.20 6.03
C THR A 408 6.91 -35.96 6.93
N GLN A 409 6.79 -34.78 6.35
CA GLN A 409 6.74 -33.49 7.04
C GLN A 409 6.12 -32.42 6.11
N GLN A 410 5.13 -31.69 6.62
CA GLN A 410 4.59 -30.45 6.03
C GLN A 410 5.68 -29.35 5.92
N MET A 411 5.36 -28.21 5.31
CA MET A 411 6.30 -27.08 5.25
C MET A 411 6.74 -26.59 6.63
N THR A 412 7.99 -26.16 6.71
CA THR A 412 8.54 -25.42 7.85
C THR A 412 9.80 -24.68 7.45
N THR A 413 10.01 -23.49 7.99
CA THR A 413 11.30 -22.78 7.95
C THR A 413 12.33 -23.40 8.93
N SER A 414 11.91 -24.38 9.74
CA SER A 414 12.79 -25.10 10.67
C SER A 414 13.64 -26.16 9.96
N THR A 415 14.75 -25.73 9.36
CA THR A 415 15.76 -26.59 8.71
C THR A 415 16.25 -27.77 9.56
N THR A 416 16.12 -27.70 10.89
CA THR A 416 16.42 -28.83 11.81
C THR A 416 15.34 -29.92 11.79
N LEU A 417 14.07 -29.55 11.60
CA LEU A 417 12.99 -30.51 11.35
C LEU A 417 13.20 -31.16 9.98
N THR A 418 13.42 -30.38 8.91
CA THR A 418 13.64 -30.91 7.55
C THR A 418 14.82 -31.86 7.49
N GLN A 419 15.94 -31.50 8.12
CA GLN A 419 17.11 -32.36 8.25
C GLN A 419 16.81 -33.66 9.03
N THR A 420 15.89 -33.63 10.00
CA THR A 420 15.44 -34.80 10.75
C THR A 420 14.49 -35.67 9.91
N ALA A 421 13.55 -35.06 9.19
CA ALA A 421 12.63 -35.72 8.27
C ALA A 421 13.40 -36.47 7.17
N LEU A 422 14.30 -35.79 6.44
CA LEU A 422 15.20 -36.40 5.46
C LEU A 422 16.09 -37.52 6.05
N SER A 423 16.44 -37.45 7.36
CA SER A 423 17.18 -38.52 8.05
C SER A 423 16.31 -39.70 8.51
N SER A 424 14.98 -39.55 8.47
CA SER A 424 14.00 -40.59 8.83
C SER A 424 13.39 -41.29 7.62
N VAL A 425 13.45 -40.66 6.44
CA VAL A 425 13.02 -41.21 5.15
C VAL A 425 13.59 -42.62 4.95
N GLY A 426 12.69 -43.57 4.69
CA GLY A 426 13.00 -45.00 4.71
C GLY A 426 13.59 -45.48 3.39
N ILE A 427 14.52 -46.44 3.43
CA ILE A 427 14.74 -47.28 2.23
C ILE A 427 13.64 -48.33 2.22
N ARG A 428 12.84 -48.28 1.15
CA ARG A 428 11.70 -49.14 0.87
C ARG A 428 11.92 -49.81 -0.49
N ASN A 429 10.88 -50.32 -1.16
CA ASN A 429 11.01 -50.95 -2.48
C ASN A 429 9.78 -50.65 -3.36
N GLY A 430 9.73 -51.24 -4.56
CA GLY A 430 8.57 -51.38 -5.44
C GLY A 430 8.56 -52.80 -6.00
N GLY A 431 7.37 -53.39 -6.22
CA GLY A 431 7.22 -54.81 -6.56
C GLY A 431 7.49 -55.14 -8.02
N ASP A 432 7.11 -54.23 -8.93
CA ASP A 432 7.54 -54.22 -10.33
C ASP A 432 8.05 -52.82 -10.75
N LEU A 433 7.88 -52.44 -12.02
CA LEU A 433 8.15 -51.10 -12.55
C LEU A 433 7.07 -50.85 -13.63
N PRO A 434 6.60 -49.61 -13.87
CA PRO A 434 7.04 -48.32 -13.29
C PRO A 434 6.67 -48.10 -11.81
N GLU A 435 7.05 -46.97 -11.21
CA GLU A 435 6.79 -46.60 -9.80
C GLU A 435 5.69 -45.50 -9.72
N SER A 436 5.17 -45.16 -8.53
CA SER A 436 3.94 -44.36 -8.35
C SER A 436 4.03 -42.84 -8.55
N GLY A 437 5.04 -42.32 -9.25
CA GLY A 437 5.40 -40.89 -9.22
C GLY A 437 4.31 -39.87 -9.60
N MET A 438 3.35 -40.20 -10.46
CA MET A 438 2.25 -39.28 -10.81
C MET A 438 1.32 -39.03 -9.62
N GLU A 439 0.81 -40.10 -9.01
CA GLU A 439 0.02 -40.03 -7.76
C GLU A 439 0.81 -39.35 -6.64
N ALA A 440 2.14 -39.55 -6.58
CA ALA A 440 2.98 -38.84 -5.62
C ALA A 440 2.99 -37.31 -5.80
N LEU A 441 3.00 -36.83 -7.05
CA LEU A 441 2.93 -35.40 -7.37
C LEU A 441 1.52 -34.82 -7.16
N PHE A 442 0.48 -35.54 -7.60
CA PHE A 442 -0.91 -35.16 -7.41
C PHE A 442 -1.26 -35.00 -5.91
N GLN A 443 -0.78 -35.93 -5.07
CA GLN A 443 -0.97 -35.87 -3.63
C GLN A 443 -0.10 -34.81 -2.96
N ALA A 444 1.15 -34.64 -3.40
CA ALA A 444 2.01 -33.55 -2.95
C ALA A 444 1.35 -32.16 -3.13
N ALA A 445 0.75 -31.92 -4.31
CA ALA A 445 0.07 -30.67 -4.62
C ALA A 445 -1.29 -30.55 -3.91
N THR A 446 -2.19 -31.53 -4.06
CA THR A 446 -3.60 -31.38 -3.62
C THR A 446 -3.89 -31.88 -2.21
N GLY A 447 -3.14 -32.88 -1.73
CA GLY A 447 -3.46 -33.63 -0.53
C GLY A 447 -4.87 -34.23 -0.47
N LYS A 448 -5.51 -34.55 -1.62
CA LYS A 448 -6.89 -35.07 -1.74
C LYS A 448 -7.05 -36.55 -1.32
N GLY A 449 -5.95 -37.28 -1.18
CA GLY A 449 -5.84 -38.71 -0.87
C GLY A 449 -6.33 -39.67 -1.94
N PHE A 450 -6.15 -40.96 -1.66
CA PHE A 450 -6.38 -42.05 -2.61
C PHE A 450 -6.78 -43.35 -1.91
N ASP A 451 -8.02 -43.80 -2.15
CA ASP A 451 -8.55 -45.11 -1.75
C ASP A 451 -8.06 -46.17 -2.75
N GLN A 452 -7.22 -47.10 -2.30
CA GLN A 452 -6.58 -48.11 -3.14
C GLN A 452 -7.39 -49.41 -3.25
N ASP A 453 -8.31 -49.66 -2.33
CA ASP A 453 -9.02 -50.94 -2.12
C ASP A 453 -10.53 -50.80 -2.41
N CYS A 454 -11.05 -49.59 -2.26
CA CYS A 454 -12.33 -49.09 -2.74
C CYS A 454 -13.53 -49.71 -2.03
N ASP A 455 -13.45 -49.78 -0.70
CA ASP A 455 -14.51 -50.24 0.21
C ASP A 455 -15.34 -49.11 0.87
N ASP A 456 -15.12 -47.86 0.41
CA ASP A 456 -15.62 -46.60 0.97
C ASP A 456 -15.11 -46.32 2.41
N GLN A 457 -14.19 -47.14 2.92
CA GLN A 457 -13.36 -46.88 4.09
C GLN A 457 -11.88 -46.95 3.68
N TYR A 458 -11.02 -46.53 4.59
CA TYR A 458 -9.93 -45.66 4.22
C TYR A 458 -8.89 -45.78 5.37
N ASP A 459 -7.77 -46.47 5.13
CA ASP A 459 -7.10 -47.31 6.14
C ASP A 459 -5.55 -47.25 6.07
N ASN A 460 -4.88 -47.51 7.21
CA ASN A 460 -3.42 -47.57 7.38
C ASN A 460 -2.77 -48.49 6.36
N GLN A 461 -3.42 -49.62 6.11
CA GLN A 461 -2.90 -50.68 5.30
C GLN A 461 -2.92 -50.28 3.81
N THR A 462 -4.04 -49.73 3.35
CA THR A 462 -4.29 -49.56 1.92
C THR A 462 -4.08 -48.14 1.41
N ASP A 463 -4.39 -47.07 2.15
CA ASP A 463 -4.82 -45.81 1.49
C ASP A 463 -4.04 -44.54 1.86
N VAL A 464 -4.17 -43.46 1.09
CA VAL A 464 -3.49 -42.16 1.31
C VAL A 464 -4.50 -41.09 1.72
N TYR A 465 -4.22 -40.23 2.70
CA TYR A 465 -5.21 -39.29 3.26
C TYR A 465 -5.53 -38.08 2.35
N PRO A 466 -6.77 -37.56 2.36
CA PRO A 466 -7.07 -36.15 2.49
C PRO A 466 -6.29 -35.43 3.63
N PHE A 467 -4.99 -35.17 3.48
CA PHE A 467 -4.21 -34.39 4.46
C PHE A 467 -4.20 -32.88 4.15
N VAL A 468 -5.08 -32.43 3.25
CA VAL A 468 -5.31 -31.01 2.86
C VAL A 468 -5.16 -30.06 4.05
N ALA A 469 -4.23 -29.11 3.92
CA ALA A 469 -3.99 -28.09 4.95
C ALA A 469 -5.22 -27.18 5.06
N THR A 470 -5.96 -27.30 6.17
CA THR A 470 -7.17 -26.51 6.40
C THR A 470 -7.41 -26.28 7.89
N SER A 471 -7.86 -25.08 8.23
CA SER A 471 -8.21 -24.66 9.61
C SER A 471 -9.35 -25.46 10.28
N SER A 472 -9.98 -26.41 9.58
CA SER A 472 -11.05 -27.28 10.08
C SER A 472 -10.92 -28.76 9.65
N GLY A 473 -9.73 -29.18 9.22
CA GLY A 473 -9.48 -30.43 8.48
C GLY A 473 -9.88 -31.76 9.15
N PRO A 474 -9.86 -32.86 8.37
CA PRO A 474 -10.29 -34.18 8.83
C PRO A 474 -9.47 -34.66 10.04
N GLN A 475 -10.17 -35.22 11.04
CA GLN A 475 -9.62 -35.43 12.39
C GLN A 475 -8.71 -36.65 12.55
N THR A 476 -7.98 -37.06 11.52
CA THR A 476 -7.34 -38.37 11.48
C THR A 476 -6.06 -38.37 10.63
N ASP A 477 -5.15 -39.28 10.96
CA ASP A 477 -3.68 -39.06 10.93
C ASP A 477 -2.99 -39.69 9.72
N ALA A 478 -2.55 -38.90 8.74
CA ALA A 478 -1.89 -39.37 7.51
C ALA A 478 -0.43 -39.87 7.66
N PHE A 479 0.12 -39.94 8.88
CA PHE A 479 1.56 -39.88 9.10
C PHE A 479 2.14 -40.92 10.09
N LEU A 480 1.55 -42.11 10.36
CA LEU A 480 1.94 -43.01 11.50
C LEU A 480 3.45 -43.37 11.58
N GLY A 481 4.19 -42.44 12.19
CA GLY A 481 5.63 -42.42 12.43
C GLY A 481 5.94 -42.14 13.91
N THR A 482 5.00 -42.48 14.80
CA THR A 482 5.10 -42.43 16.28
C THR A 482 5.12 -41.05 16.97
N VAL A 483 5.09 -39.95 16.21
CA VAL A 483 4.88 -38.55 16.67
C VAL A 483 3.91 -37.92 15.65
N PRO A 484 2.90 -37.13 16.07
CA PRO A 484 1.56 -37.21 15.47
C PRO A 484 1.41 -36.49 14.13
N GLY A 485 0.61 -37.09 13.26
CA GLY A 485 0.08 -36.44 12.07
C GLY A 485 -1.31 -35.87 12.27
N VAL A 486 -1.38 -34.55 12.29
CA VAL A 486 -2.48 -33.73 11.74
C VAL A 486 -1.73 -32.56 11.10
N TYR A 487 -2.28 -31.90 10.08
CA TYR A 487 -1.79 -30.59 9.70
C TYR A 487 -1.76 -29.67 10.94
N ASP A 488 -0.56 -29.29 11.38
CA ASP A 488 -0.34 -28.56 12.63
C ASP A 488 0.03 -27.11 12.32
N SER A 489 -0.94 -26.21 12.33
CA SER A 489 -0.75 -24.77 12.13
C SER A 489 0.03 -24.07 13.26
N SER A 490 0.54 -24.81 14.26
CA SER A 490 1.55 -24.32 15.19
C SER A 490 2.99 -24.64 14.77
N VAL A 491 3.19 -25.35 13.66
CA VAL A 491 4.50 -25.51 12.99
C VAL A 491 4.88 -24.19 12.32
N VAL A 492 6.01 -23.62 12.74
CA VAL A 492 6.50 -22.34 12.20
C VAL A 492 6.91 -22.50 10.73
N GLY A 493 6.37 -21.64 9.86
CA GLY A 493 6.66 -21.65 8.41
C GLY A 493 5.90 -22.74 7.64
N THR A 494 4.69 -23.10 8.10
CA THR A 494 3.68 -23.79 7.28
C THR A 494 2.60 -22.78 6.87
N GLY A 495 1.94 -23.01 5.74
CA GLY A 495 0.69 -22.34 5.37
C GLY A 495 -0.44 -23.35 5.08
N ASP A 496 -1.56 -22.83 4.57
CA ASP A 496 -2.79 -23.58 4.28
C ASP A 496 -2.96 -23.96 2.79
N ILE A 497 -1.99 -23.69 1.91
CA ILE A 497 -2.12 -24.03 0.47
C ILE A 497 -1.79 -25.51 0.22
N GLY A 498 -2.70 -26.18 -0.50
CA GLY A 498 -2.51 -27.53 -1.02
C GLY A 498 -2.35 -28.64 0.03
N GLY A 499 -1.71 -29.73 -0.38
CA GLY A 499 -1.47 -30.89 0.48
C GLY A 499 -0.33 -30.69 1.47
N ALA A 500 0.81 -30.17 1.02
CA ALA A 500 2.00 -30.06 1.88
C ALA A 500 2.00 -28.88 2.86
N GLY A 501 0.97 -28.02 2.81
CA GLY A 501 0.85 -26.81 3.62
C GLY A 501 1.79 -25.70 3.16
N PHE A 502 1.77 -25.40 1.86
CA PHE A 502 2.52 -24.31 1.24
C PHE A 502 2.01 -22.94 1.76
N ARG A 503 2.89 -21.94 1.80
CA ARG A 503 2.58 -20.58 2.24
C ARG A 503 1.92 -19.74 1.15
N GLU A 504 0.94 -18.94 1.55
CA GLU A 504 0.40 -17.82 0.78
C GLU A 504 1.52 -16.82 0.44
N GLY A 505 1.53 -16.30 -0.79
CA GLY A 505 2.63 -15.48 -1.32
C GLY A 505 3.90 -16.23 -1.71
N SER A 506 4.13 -17.47 -1.25
CA SER A 506 5.30 -18.26 -1.66
C SER A 506 5.11 -18.93 -3.04
N VAL A 507 6.20 -19.08 -3.79
CA VAL A 507 6.24 -19.97 -4.97
C VAL A 507 6.33 -21.44 -4.51
N PRO A 508 5.35 -22.32 -4.80
CA PRO A 508 5.43 -23.73 -4.42
C PRO A 508 6.32 -24.52 -5.38
N ILE A 509 7.37 -25.16 -4.87
CA ILE A 509 8.36 -25.88 -5.70
C ILE A 509 8.37 -27.36 -5.33
N LEU A 510 7.89 -28.21 -6.25
CA LEU A 510 7.89 -29.67 -6.07
C LEU A 510 9.14 -30.27 -6.73
N VAL A 511 10.11 -30.63 -5.90
CA VAL A 511 11.39 -31.23 -6.30
C VAL A 511 11.25 -32.75 -6.21
N TYR A 512 11.00 -33.41 -7.34
CA TYR A 512 10.68 -34.84 -7.39
C TYR A 512 11.82 -35.65 -8.00
N THR A 513 12.17 -36.78 -7.37
CA THR A 513 13.45 -37.48 -7.63
C THR A 513 13.24 -38.99 -7.71
N THR A 514 13.62 -39.63 -8.84
CA THR A 514 13.47 -41.08 -9.10
C THR A 514 14.50 -41.62 -10.12
N ASP A 515 14.76 -42.93 -10.14
CA ASP A 515 15.51 -43.66 -11.20
C ASP A 515 14.60 -44.56 -12.09
N ALA A 516 13.28 -44.37 -11.99
CA ALA A 516 12.25 -45.18 -12.60
C ALA A 516 11.17 -44.35 -13.32
N TRP A 517 10.56 -44.92 -14.36
CA TRP A 517 9.32 -44.40 -14.95
C TRP A 517 8.24 -44.19 -13.89
N MET A 518 7.33 -43.26 -14.15
CA MET A 518 6.17 -42.99 -13.32
C MET A 518 4.92 -43.64 -13.94
N ARG A 519 4.14 -44.38 -13.15
CA ARG A 519 2.86 -44.99 -13.57
C ARG A 519 1.87 -43.86 -13.86
N ASP A 520 1.41 -43.78 -15.10
CA ASP A 520 0.56 -42.72 -15.64
C ASP A 520 -0.70 -43.35 -16.27
N SER A 521 -1.88 -42.97 -15.77
CA SER A 521 -3.18 -43.54 -16.15
C SER A 521 -3.76 -42.99 -17.47
N ASP A 522 -3.32 -41.81 -17.93
CA ASP A 522 -3.68 -41.25 -19.24
C ASP A 522 -3.12 -42.12 -20.40
N LEU A 523 -2.04 -42.85 -20.11
CA LEU A 523 -1.38 -43.72 -21.07
C LEU A 523 -2.00 -45.14 -21.09
N PRO A 524 -1.94 -45.85 -22.23
CA PRO A 524 -2.63 -47.13 -22.37
C PRO A 524 -2.18 -48.16 -21.33
N ALA A 525 -3.12 -48.72 -20.55
CA ALA A 525 -2.83 -49.68 -19.48
C ALA A 525 -2.14 -51.00 -19.91
N THR A 526 -1.90 -51.22 -21.21
CA THR A 526 -0.98 -52.28 -21.71
C THR A 526 0.49 -51.96 -21.47
N ASP A 527 0.80 -50.69 -21.28
CA ASP A 527 2.15 -50.13 -21.29
C ASP A 527 2.62 -49.86 -19.84
N PHE A 528 1.66 -49.68 -18.91
CA PHE A 528 1.88 -49.40 -17.46
C PHE A 528 1.26 -50.46 -16.50
N ASN A 529 0.70 -51.56 -17.05
CA ASN A 529 0.26 -52.78 -16.33
C ASN A 529 -0.93 -52.69 -15.34
N PHE A 530 -1.55 -51.53 -15.12
CA PHE A 530 -2.69 -51.33 -14.19
C PHE A 530 -3.77 -52.45 -14.21
N GLN A 531 -4.22 -52.86 -15.40
CA GLN A 531 -5.34 -53.80 -15.60
C GLN A 531 -5.15 -55.22 -15.04
N ASN A 532 -3.97 -55.57 -14.51
CA ASN A 532 -3.75 -56.86 -13.83
C ASN A 532 -3.74 -56.77 -12.30
N GLY A 533 -3.70 -55.56 -11.70
CA GLY A 533 -3.53 -55.35 -10.25
C GLY A 533 -4.68 -54.63 -9.54
N GLN A 534 -5.23 -53.58 -10.15
CA GLN A 534 -6.20 -52.64 -9.56
C GLN A 534 -7.50 -53.32 -9.08
N PRO A 535 -8.00 -53.02 -7.87
CA PRO A 535 -9.21 -53.66 -7.35
C PRO A 535 -10.49 -53.35 -8.15
N PRO A 536 -11.43 -54.32 -8.31
CA PRO A 536 -12.53 -54.17 -9.27
C PRO A 536 -13.66 -53.25 -8.79
N GLY A 537 -13.49 -51.94 -9.00
CA GLY A 537 -14.48 -50.92 -8.65
C GLY A 537 -13.88 -49.52 -8.48
N CYS A 538 -12.57 -49.45 -8.23
CA CYS A 538 -11.82 -48.20 -8.10
C CYS A 538 -11.91 -47.29 -9.32
N GLY A 539 -11.68 -46.00 -9.07
CA GLY A 539 -11.19 -45.09 -10.11
C GLY A 539 -9.79 -45.49 -10.58
N ASP A 540 -9.34 -44.89 -11.66
CA ASP A 540 -7.94 -44.94 -12.08
C ASP A 540 -7.13 -43.92 -11.24
N PRO A 541 -5.87 -44.20 -10.89
CA PRO A 541 -5.01 -43.25 -10.16
C PRO A 541 -4.62 -42.05 -11.04
N ALA A 542 -3.98 -41.03 -10.45
CA ALA A 542 -3.60 -39.81 -11.15
C ALA A 542 -2.75 -40.06 -12.41
N GLY A 543 -3.16 -39.43 -13.52
CA GLY A 543 -2.41 -39.36 -14.78
C GLY A 543 -1.46 -38.16 -14.82
N SER A 544 -0.80 -37.98 -15.95
CA SER A 544 -0.03 -36.75 -16.21
C SER A 544 -0.93 -35.51 -16.25
N SER A 545 -2.17 -35.62 -16.75
CA SER A 545 -3.11 -34.48 -16.76
C SER A 545 -3.57 -34.07 -15.35
N ASP A 546 -3.92 -35.02 -14.48
CA ASP A 546 -4.28 -34.73 -13.09
C ASP A 546 -3.15 -34.01 -12.34
N VAL A 547 -1.89 -34.38 -12.62
CA VAL A 547 -0.70 -33.72 -12.04
C VAL A 547 -0.53 -32.29 -12.56
N VAL A 548 -0.71 -32.06 -13.87
CA VAL A 548 -0.61 -30.72 -14.45
C VAL A 548 -1.67 -29.79 -13.87
N ASP A 549 -2.94 -30.20 -13.89
CA ASP A 549 -4.05 -29.44 -13.31
C ASP A 549 -3.80 -29.16 -11.82
N ALA A 550 -3.36 -30.16 -11.04
CA ALA A 550 -3.08 -30.03 -9.61
C ALA A 550 -1.91 -29.10 -9.26
N VAL A 551 -0.86 -29.03 -10.09
CA VAL A 551 0.27 -28.13 -9.86
C VAL A 551 -0.11 -26.70 -10.22
N LEU A 552 -0.88 -26.49 -11.28
CA LEU A 552 -1.37 -25.18 -11.69
C LEU A 552 -2.45 -24.62 -10.72
N ASP A 553 -3.25 -25.49 -10.08
CA ASP A 553 -4.22 -25.16 -9.00
C ASP A 553 -3.54 -24.55 -7.75
N ILE A 554 -2.21 -24.72 -7.60
CA ILE A 554 -1.38 -24.07 -6.57
C ILE A 554 -0.31 -23.14 -7.16
N SER A 555 -0.38 -22.80 -8.46
CA SER A 555 0.62 -22.02 -9.22
C SER A 555 2.07 -22.52 -9.10
N GLY A 556 2.23 -23.82 -8.84
CA GLY A 556 3.49 -24.45 -8.50
C GLY A 556 4.45 -24.61 -9.68
N LYS A 557 5.69 -24.98 -9.35
CA LYS A 557 6.76 -25.29 -10.30
C LYS A 557 7.32 -26.69 -10.04
N LEU A 558 7.52 -27.46 -11.11
CA LEU A 558 8.07 -28.81 -11.08
C LEU A 558 9.58 -28.81 -11.36
N ILE A 559 10.36 -29.45 -10.50
CA ILE A 559 11.79 -29.71 -10.73
C ILE A 559 12.05 -31.22 -10.70
N GLY A 560 12.27 -31.81 -11.87
CA GLY A 560 12.49 -33.24 -12.04
C GLY A 560 13.96 -33.62 -11.92
N ILE A 561 14.32 -34.46 -10.95
CA ILE A 561 15.69 -34.95 -10.77
C ILE A 561 15.77 -36.41 -11.21
N GLY A 562 16.11 -36.62 -12.49
CA GLY A 562 16.29 -37.94 -13.08
C GLY A 562 17.62 -38.56 -12.66
N VAL A 563 17.59 -39.74 -12.03
CA VAL A 563 18.79 -40.41 -11.52
C VAL A 563 19.23 -41.55 -12.45
N GLU A 564 20.55 -41.71 -12.68
CA GLU A 564 21.13 -42.81 -13.47
C GLU A 564 20.73 -44.19 -12.90
N GLY A 565 19.61 -44.73 -13.40
CA GLY A 565 19.06 -45.99 -12.94
C GLY A 565 19.81 -47.22 -13.40
N SER A 566 19.60 -48.34 -12.69
CA SER A 566 20.28 -49.61 -13.03
C SER A 566 19.76 -50.29 -14.29
N ASN A 567 18.65 -49.78 -14.86
CA ASN A 567 17.96 -50.28 -16.02
C ASN A 567 17.79 -49.14 -17.06
N PRO A 568 18.31 -49.26 -18.30
CA PRO A 568 18.16 -48.23 -19.33
C PRO A 568 16.76 -48.21 -19.97
N ASP A 569 15.90 -49.17 -19.64
CA ASP A 569 14.51 -49.24 -20.10
C ASP A 569 13.52 -48.69 -19.03
N SER A 570 13.98 -47.84 -18.09
CA SER A 570 13.13 -47.17 -17.08
C SER A 570 13.55 -45.72 -16.77
N ASP A 571 14.16 -45.04 -17.74
CA ASP A 571 14.60 -43.64 -17.67
C ASP A 571 13.41 -42.65 -17.51
N PRO A 572 13.26 -41.93 -16.38
CA PRO A 572 12.13 -41.03 -16.12
C PRO A 572 12.15 -39.74 -16.96
N VAL A 573 13.30 -39.36 -17.50
CA VAL A 573 13.53 -38.02 -18.07
C VAL A 573 12.52 -37.61 -19.14
N PRO A 574 12.02 -38.49 -20.04
CA PRO A 574 10.98 -38.11 -21.00
C PRO A 574 9.67 -37.66 -20.34
N GLN A 575 9.18 -38.38 -19.33
CA GLN A 575 7.96 -38.00 -18.60
C GLN A 575 8.18 -36.72 -17.78
N MET A 576 9.38 -36.55 -17.22
CA MET A 576 9.74 -35.32 -16.49
C MET A 576 9.73 -34.09 -17.40
N ASN A 577 10.21 -34.22 -18.65
CA ASN A 577 10.21 -33.13 -19.63
C ASN A 577 8.80 -32.79 -20.12
N GLU A 578 7.94 -33.79 -20.28
CA GLU A 578 6.53 -33.57 -20.68
C GLU A 578 5.78 -32.85 -19.55
N LEU A 579 5.86 -33.33 -18.30
CA LEU A 579 5.27 -32.65 -17.14
C LEU A 579 5.76 -31.21 -16.96
N ALA A 580 7.08 -31.00 -16.92
CA ALA A 580 7.64 -29.67 -16.67
C ALA A 580 7.41 -28.68 -17.84
N ALA A 581 7.16 -29.17 -19.06
CA ALA A 581 6.70 -28.32 -20.15
C ALA A 581 5.22 -27.94 -20.02
N ASP A 582 4.36 -28.88 -19.62
CA ASP A 582 2.92 -28.65 -19.47
C ASP A 582 2.57 -27.86 -18.18
N THR A 583 3.42 -27.85 -17.14
CA THR A 583 3.33 -26.98 -15.94
C THR A 583 4.15 -25.68 -16.04
N SER A 584 4.49 -25.21 -17.25
CA SER A 584 5.30 -23.99 -17.51
C SER A 584 6.60 -23.89 -16.69
N SER A 585 7.15 -25.02 -16.25
CA SER A 585 8.29 -25.10 -15.33
C SER A 585 9.59 -25.11 -16.13
N LEU A 586 9.87 -23.96 -16.76
CA LEU A 586 10.96 -23.73 -17.69
C LEU A 586 11.99 -22.71 -17.15
N ALA A 587 13.25 -22.82 -17.58
CA ALA A 587 14.35 -21.89 -17.28
C ALA A 587 15.49 -22.00 -18.33
N ASP A 588 16.42 -21.03 -18.42
CA ASP A 588 17.67 -21.15 -19.20
C ASP A 588 18.72 -21.94 -18.39
N ILE A 589 18.74 -23.26 -18.56
CA ILE A 589 19.53 -24.17 -17.72
C ILE A 589 20.99 -24.27 -18.21
N ASP A 590 21.22 -24.03 -19.51
CA ASP A 590 22.50 -24.12 -20.22
C ASP A 590 23.25 -22.76 -20.29
N GLY A 591 22.52 -21.63 -20.26
CA GLY A 591 23.05 -20.27 -20.40
C GLY A 591 23.17 -19.81 -21.86
N ASP A 592 22.29 -20.33 -22.72
CA ASP A 592 22.23 -20.11 -24.18
C ASP A 592 21.18 -19.05 -24.58
N GLY A 593 20.27 -18.69 -23.65
CA GLY A 593 19.15 -17.79 -23.87
C GLY A 593 17.94 -18.49 -24.50
N SER A 594 17.72 -19.77 -24.18
CA SER A 594 16.49 -20.48 -24.51
C SER A 594 16.00 -21.34 -23.35
N LEU A 595 14.68 -21.34 -23.15
CA LEU A 595 14.06 -21.90 -21.94
C LEU A 595 13.72 -23.38 -22.12
N GLU A 596 14.14 -24.19 -21.16
CA GLU A 596 14.14 -25.64 -21.16
C GLU A 596 13.39 -26.17 -19.94
N PRO A 597 12.74 -27.35 -20.00
CA PRO A 597 12.07 -27.93 -18.84
C PRO A 597 13.05 -28.17 -17.69
N LEU A 598 12.67 -27.83 -16.46
CA LEU A 598 13.46 -27.95 -15.23
C LEU A 598 13.74 -29.41 -14.83
N VAL A 599 14.54 -30.10 -15.64
CA VAL A 599 14.81 -31.55 -15.55
C VAL A 599 16.31 -31.83 -15.59
N PHE A 600 16.83 -32.38 -14.49
CA PHE A 600 18.27 -32.50 -14.25
C PHE A 600 18.71 -33.96 -14.09
N GLU A 601 19.38 -34.51 -15.10
CA GLU A 601 20.05 -35.81 -15.04
C GLU A 601 21.25 -35.81 -14.08
N GLY A 602 21.40 -36.87 -13.27
CA GLY A 602 22.57 -37.01 -12.39
C GLY A 602 22.75 -38.41 -11.79
N THR A 603 23.84 -38.62 -11.06
CA THR A 603 23.96 -39.79 -10.17
C THR A 603 23.52 -39.44 -8.76
N GLY A 604 23.28 -40.43 -7.91
CA GLY A 604 22.93 -40.21 -6.51
C GLY A 604 24.03 -39.58 -5.62
N SER A 605 25.19 -39.17 -6.17
CA SER A 605 26.10 -38.22 -5.47
C SER A 605 25.88 -36.75 -5.86
N ASP A 606 25.15 -36.51 -6.93
CA ASP A 606 25.07 -35.23 -7.63
C ASP A 606 23.69 -34.59 -7.46
N THR A 607 22.66 -35.37 -7.07
CA THR A 607 21.29 -34.92 -6.74
C THR A 607 21.24 -33.57 -6.01
N VAL A 608 22.02 -33.40 -4.94
CA VAL A 608 21.99 -32.16 -4.12
C VAL A 608 22.50 -30.94 -4.90
N ILE A 609 23.39 -31.14 -5.88
CA ILE A 609 23.84 -30.07 -6.79
C ILE A 609 22.75 -29.79 -7.84
N ASN A 610 22.13 -30.83 -8.39
CA ASN A 610 21.02 -30.70 -9.35
C ASN A 610 19.79 -29.99 -8.74
N VAL A 611 19.47 -30.28 -7.48
CA VAL A 611 18.38 -29.62 -6.72
C VAL A 611 18.67 -28.13 -6.56
N ILE A 612 19.90 -27.75 -6.19
CA ILE A 612 20.29 -26.34 -6.11
C ILE A 612 20.23 -25.70 -7.50
N ALA A 613 20.78 -26.35 -8.52
CA ALA A 613 20.80 -25.82 -9.89
C ALA A 613 19.40 -25.58 -10.47
N GLY A 614 18.41 -26.44 -10.16
CA GLY A 614 17.03 -26.23 -10.60
C GLY A 614 16.33 -25.07 -9.89
N ILE A 615 16.57 -24.87 -8.60
CA ILE A 615 15.97 -23.77 -7.83
C ILE A 615 16.61 -22.43 -8.23
N GLU A 616 17.93 -22.40 -8.41
CA GLU A 616 18.62 -21.19 -8.88
C GLU A 616 18.26 -20.88 -10.34
N ALA A 617 18.14 -21.87 -11.25
CA ALA A 617 17.70 -21.62 -12.63
C ALA A 617 16.28 -21.04 -12.71
N LEU A 618 15.36 -21.51 -11.87
CA LEU A 618 14.02 -20.94 -11.71
C LEU A 618 14.08 -19.49 -11.17
N THR A 619 15.04 -19.18 -10.31
CA THR A 619 15.23 -17.82 -9.74
C THR A 619 15.89 -16.86 -10.75
N ASP A 620 16.85 -17.36 -11.54
CA ASP A 620 17.60 -16.59 -12.55
C ASP A 620 16.78 -16.33 -13.85
N SER A 621 15.84 -17.22 -14.20
CA SER A 621 15.20 -17.23 -15.54
C SER A 621 13.83 -17.94 -15.61
N GLY A 622 13.15 -18.12 -14.48
CA GLY A 622 11.81 -18.72 -14.44
C GLY A 622 10.76 -17.88 -15.15
N ILE A 623 9.69 -18.52 -15.63
CA ILE A 623 8.54 -17.87 -16.26
C ILE A 623 7.38 -17.72 -15.27
N PHE A 624 6.78 -16.54 -15.23
CA PHE A 624 5.53 -16.25 -14.51
C PHE A 624 4.62 -15.34 -15.36
N ASP A 625 3.30 -15.52 -15.26
CA ASP A 625 2.31 -14.53 -15.69
C ASP A 625 2.19 -13.47 -14.57
N ILE A 626 2.44 -12.19 -14.85
CA ILE A 626 2.57 -11.15 -13.81
C ILE A 626 1.39 -10.17 -13.82
N SER A 627 0.76 -9.94 -12.66
CA SER A 627 -0.20 -8.86 -12.42
C SER A 627 0.28 -7.91 -11.31
N LEU A 628 -0.43 -6.79 -11.14
CA LEU A 628 -0.24 -5.84 -10.05
C LEU A 628 -1.50 -5.80 -9.18
N SER A 629 -1.30 -5.73 -7.86
CA SER A 629 -2.35 -5.44 -6.88
C SER A 629 -1.93 -4.22 -6.07
N ILE A 630 -2.87 -3.31 -5.83
CA ILE A 630 -2.75 -2.17 -4.91
C ILE A 630 -4.00 -2.26 -4.02
N ASP A 631 -3.85 -2.13 -2.70
CA ASP A 631 -4.99 -2.01 -1.77
C ASP A 631 -5.13 -0.54 -1.36
N ASP A 632 -5.95 0.21 -2.11
CA ASP A 632 -6.34 1.60 -1.83
C ASP A 632 -7.53 1.72 -0.85
N GLY A 633 -7.90 0.61 -0.21
CA GLY A 633 -8.77 0.57 0.95
C GLY A 633 -10.15 1.22 0.75
N PRO A 634 -10.49 2.28 1.51
CA PRO A 634 -11.80 2.95 1.40
C PRO A 634 -11.82 4.12 0.39
N PHE A 635 -10.70 4.39 -0.29
CA PHE A 635 -10.55 5.62 -1.08
C PHE A 635 -10.89 5.46 -2.57
N ASP A 636 -10.85 4.24 -3.13
CA ASP A 636 -11.13 3.96 -4.55
C ASP A 636 -10.33 4.87 -5.54
N PHE A 637 -9.06 5.17 -5.24
CA PHE A 637 -8.17 5.99 -6.09
C PHE A 637 -7.75 5.23 -7.37
N VAL A 638 -7.57 3.91 -7.31
CA VAL A 638 -7.03 3.09 -8.41
C VAL A 638 -8.15 2.71 -9.40
N THR A 639 -8.42 3.63 -10.32
CA THR A 639 -9.49 3.45 -11.33
C THR A 639 -9.13 2.48 -12.46
N GLY A 640 -7.85 2.13 -12.64
CA GLY A 640 -7.44 1.12 -13.61
C GLY A 640 -5.94 0.80 -13.63
N ILE A 641 -5.60 -0.40 -14.10
CA ILE A 641 -4.23 -0.89 -14.30
C ILE A 641 -4.12 -1.46 -15.74
N SER A 642 -3.09 -1.03 -16.48
CA SER A 642 -2.90 -1.33 -17.91
C SER A 642 -1.47 -1.82 -18.21
N PRO A 643 -1.28 -3.01 -18.82
CA PRO A 643 -2.27 -4.08 -18.95
C PRO A 643 -2.66 -4.64 -17.57
N SER A 644 -3.76 -5.40 -17.48
CA SER A 644 -4.10 -6.11 -16.23
C SER A 644 -3.11 -7.23 -15.87
N GLU A 645 -2.32 -7.68 -16.86
CA GLU A 645 -1.38 -8.79 -16.75
C GLU A 645 -0.33 -8.70 -17.87
N HIS A 646 0.94 -9.01 -17.56
CA HIS A 646 1.98 -9.34 -18.52
C HIS A 646 2.20 -10.85 -18.53
N PRO A 647 1.73 -11.59 -19.54
CA PRO A 647 1.89 -13.04 -19.58
C PRO A 647 3.29 -13.47 -20.04
N ALA A 648 3.76 -14.57 -19.45
CA ALA A 648 5.04 -15.24 -19.70
C ALA A 648 6.28 -14.34 -19.61
N VAL A 649 6.41 -13.63 -18.49
CA VAL A 649 7.60 -12.82 -18.16
C VAL A 649 8.70 -13.72 -17.59
N GLU A 650 9.90 -13.62 -18.16
CA GLU A 650 11.12 -14.23 -17.65
C GLU A 650 11.67 -13.36 -16.50
N LEU A 651 11.96 -13.95 -15.33
CA LEU A 651 12.49 -13.22 -14.17
C LEU A 651 13.76 -12.41 -14.53
N GLY A 652 13.96 -11.29 -13.84
CA GLY A 652 14.99 -10.33 -14.23
C GLY A 652 14.65 -9.46 -15.46
N THR A 653 13.54 -9.70 -16.15
CA THR A 653 13.00 -8.79 -17.17
C THR A 653 12.17 -7.69 -16.53
N THR A 654 12.58 -6.43 -16.69
CA THR A 654 11.77 -5.28 -16.29
C THR A 654 10.53 -5.16 -17.18
N VAL A 655 9.34 -5.06 -16.58
CA VAL A 655 8.09 -4.69 -17.27
C VAL A 655 7.42 -3.52 -16.54
N VAL A 656 6.38 -2.94 -17.14
CA VAL A 656 5.78 -1.67 -16.69
C VAL A 656 4.26 -1.78 -16.68
N PHE A 657 3.61 -1.33 -15.61
CA PHE A 657 2.18 -1.07 -15.59
C PHE A 657 1.90 0.44 -15.70
N GLU A 658 0.90 0.82 -16.48
CA GLU A 658 0.27 2.14 -16.42
C GLU A 658 -0.85 2.06 -15.36
N VAL A 659 -0.76 2.85 -14.28
CA VAL A 659 -1.78 2.89 -13.22
C VAL A 659 -2.52 4.22 -13.33
N THR A 660 -3.85 4.17 -13.52
CA THR A 660 -4.71 5.36 -13.64
C THR A 660 -5.35 5.68 -12.28
N LEU A 661 -4.99 6.84 -11.74
CA LEU A 661 -5.35 7.32 -10.42
C LEU A 661 -6.35 8.48 -10.52
N PHE A 662 -7.30 8.52 -9.59
CA PHE A 662 -8.24 9.63 -9.44
C PHE A 662 -8.48 9.90 -7.95
N PRO A 663 -7.87 10.92 -7.35
CA PRO A 663 -8.11 11.26 -5.95
C PRO A 663 -9.58 11.59 -5.70
N THR A 664 -10.27 10.75 -4.95
CA THR A 664 -11.71 10.88 -4.66
C THR A 664 -12.02 11.86 -3.53
N VAL A 665 -11.01 12.16 -2.71
CA VAL A 665 -11.04 13.09 -1.58
C VAL A 665 -11.43 14.52 -2.00
N PRO A 666 -11.97 15.34 -1.08
CA PRO A 666 -11.92 16.79 -1.24
C PRO A 666 -10.48 17.27 -1.45
N GLN A 667 -10.35 18.43 -2.07
CA GLN A 667 -9.16 19.25 -1.93
C GLN A 667 -9.13 19.75 -0.46
N GLY A 668 -7.94 19.83 0.15
CA GLY A 668 -7.77 20.40 1.49
C GLY A 668 -7.71 21.93 1.45
N SER A 669 -7.37 22.55 2.57
CA SER A 669 -6.34 23.59 2.54
C SER A 669 -5.03 22.87 2.19
N THR A 670 -4.53 22.06 3.12
CA THR A 670 -3.21 21.41 3.04
C THR A 670 -3.18 20.04 2.33
N ASP A 671 -1.97 19.64 1.98
CA ASP A 671 -1.58 18.41 1.29
C ASP A 671 -1.92 17.13 2.04
N GLN A 672 -2.42 16.14 1.28
CA GLN A 672 -2.89 14.88 1.87
C GLN A 672 -2.05 13.70 1.40
N VAL A 673 -1.20 13.19 2.29
CA VAL A 673 -0.34 12.02 2.05
C VAL A 673 -1.10 10.70 2.28
N PHE A 674 -1.09 9.82 1.27
CA PHE A 674 -1.68 8.48 1.32
C PHE A 674 -0.64 7.40 1.00
N VAL A 675 -0.62 6.33 1.79
CA VAL A 675 0.29 5.19 1.62
C VAL A 675 -0.53 3.93 1.39
N PHE A 676 -0.37 3.30 0.21
CA PHE A 676 -1.10 2.10 -0.19
C PHE A 676 -0.15 0.93 -0.48
N PRO A 677 -0.32 -0.25 0.17
CA PRO A 677 0.54 -1.39 -0.07
C PRO A 677 0.29 -1.96 -1.47
N MET A 678 1.38 -2.19 -2.19
CA MET A 678 1.41 -2.65 -3.58
C MET A 678 2.21 -3.94 -3.72
N GLN A 679 1.61 -4.94 -4.35
CA GLN A 679 2.21 -6.26 -4.58
C GLN A 679 2.25 -6.62 -6.07
N VAL A 680 3.41 -7.09 -6.51
CA VAL A 680 3.59 -7.72 -7.83
C VAL A 680 3.34 -9.21 -7.68
N ILE A 681 2.31 -9.71 -8.36
CA ILE A 681 1.82 -11.09 -8.19
C ILE A 681 2.17 -11.92 -9.43
N GLY A 682 2.93 -13.00 -9.22
CA GLY A 682 3.21 -14.04 -10.21
C GLY A 682 2.20 -15.18 -10.14
N ASP A 683 1.73 -15.62 -11.31
CA ASP A 683 0.77 -16.71 -11.51
C ASP A 683 -0.45 -16.61 -10.58
N GLY A 684 -0.92 -15.38 -10.34
CA GLY A 684 -2.11 -15.07 -9.55
C GLY A 684 -2.01 -15.23 -8.03
N VAL A 685 -0.92 -15.77 -7.46
CA VAL A 685 -0.80 -16.04 -5.99
C VAL A 685 0.59 -15.84 -5.37
N SER A 686 1.67 -15.77 -6.16
CA SER A 686 3.04 -15.67 -5.62
C SER A 686 3.48 -14.20 -5.53
N VAL A 687 3.93 -13.71 -4.38
CA VAL A 687 4.44 -12.35 -4.24
C VAL A 687 5.89 -12.29 -4.74
N LEU A 688 6.10 -11.59 -5.85
CA LEU A 688 7.40 -11.43 -6.52
C LEU A 688 8.02 -10.04 -6.31
N ALA A 689 7.24 -9.10 -5.79
CA ALA A 689 7.71 -7.88 -5.13
C ALA A 689 6.60 -7.30 -4.24
N GLU A 690 6.99 -6.52 -3.25
CA GLU A 690 6.12 -5.82 -2.30
C GLU A 690 6.80 -4.49 -1.96
N TRP A 691 6.05 -3.40 -2.10
CA TRP A 691 6.46 -2.01 -1.88
C TRP A 691 5.22 -1.19 -1.50
N ASP A 692 5.42 0.01 -0.98
CA ASP A 692 4.34 0.98 -0.82
C ASP A 692 4.26 1.94 -2.02
N LEU A 693 3.03 2.36 -2.34
CA LEU A 693 2.71 3.44 -3.25
C LEU A 693 2.31 4.65 -2.39
N VAL A 694 3.19 5.63 -2.31
CA VAL A 694 2.97 6.92 -1.63
C VAL A 694 2.42 7.90 -2.65
N LEU A 695 1.28 8.52 -2.33
CA LEU A 695 0.61 9.50 -3.16
C LEU A 695 0.34 10.74 -2.32
N VAL A 696 0.87 11.88 -2.75
CA VAL A 696 0.56 13.18 -2.16
C VAL A 696 -0.55 13.79 -2.99
N VAL A 697 -1.66 14.20 -2.37
CA VAL A 697 -2.80 14.82 -3.07
C VAL A 697 -2.82 16.31 -2.76
N LEU A 698 -2.61 17.11 -3.82
CA LEU A 698 -2.26 18.52 -3.70
C LEU A 698 -3.40 19.43 -3.17
N ALA A 699 -3.03 20.51 -2.48
CA ALA A 699 -3.79 21.76 -2.23
C ALA A 699 -4.41 22.40 -3.52
N GLY A 700 -5.07 23.59 -3.47
CA GLY A 700 -6.09 23.91 -4.51
C GLY A 700 -6.58 25.30 -4.91
#